data_AF-M1CE70-F1
#
_entry.id   AF-M1CE70-F1
#
_cell.length_a   1.000
_cell.length_b   1.000
_cell.length_c   1.000
_cell.angle_alpha   90.00
_cell.angle_beta   90.00
_cell.angle_gamma   90.00
#
_symmetry.space_group_name_H-M   'P 1'
#
loop_
_entity.id
_entity.type
_entity.pdbx_description
1 polymer ?
#
loop_
_entity_poly.entity_id
_entity_poly.type
_entity_poly.pdbx_seq_one_letter_code
_entity_poly.pdbx_strand_id
1 'polypeptide(L)'
;MEAYLQRKRVFLLLVSWIWPLAVLGGTGNNTTNATAPLSSFSRPKVVNVGALFTSNSVIGRSAEPALVAAINDVNSDSSILRGTKLNLIFQDTNCSGFVGTVDALQLMEKEVIAAIGPQSSGIAHVISHVMNELQVPLLSFATDPTLSSLQYSYFLRTVPNDHFQMYAIADVVNYFGWKEVIAIFVDDDNGRNGISVLGDALAKKRAKLTYKAAFSPGASSSEIADLLVSVNLMEARVFVVHVNPDTGLSIFSKAKNLGMMVGGYVWITTDWLPSFLDSSDSVNPETMDLIQGVVALRHHTADSDQKKKFASRWKNFKNVETSSFNSYALYAYDTIWLLARALDLYFKDGGKVTFSDDPRLRDTNGSSLHLSSMQVFDQGQKLFQTLIGMNFTGLSGQIQFDSEKNLGHPAYDVLNIGGTGSRTVGYWSNYSGLSVVTPEILYSKPPNTSISTQHLYNVIWPGETVTQPRGWVFPHNGKPLQIAVPYRVTFKEFVHKDKGPSGVKGYCIDVFEAAIDLLPYAVPHVYILYGDGKRNPSFKNLVNDVVTNKYDAAVGDVTITTNRTRIVDFTQPYMESGLVVVAPIKELKSSPWAFLQPFTLQMWCVTGVFFLFVGTVVWILEHRHNPEFRGSPRHQLVTVFWLVTQSNNLLL
;
A
#
# COMPACT_ATOMS: atom_id res chain seq x y z
N MET A 1 -24.60 4.55 38.03
CA MET A 1 -25.67 5.35 37.39
C MET A 1 -26.24 4.49 36.27
N GLU A 2 -26.90 3.38 36.60
CA GLU A 2 -28.38 3.27 36.76
C GLU A 2 -29.10 3.77 35.48
N ALA A 3 -29.46 2.91 34.52
CA ALA A 3 -30.56 1.92 34.48
C ALA A 3 -31.92 2.50 34.00
N TYR A 4 -32.40 2.04 32.83
CA TYR A 4 -33.82 1.84 32.49
C TYR A 4 -33.94 1.06 31.14
N LEU A 5 -34.09 -0.28 31.13
CA LEU A 5 -35.33 -1.08 30.93
C LEU A 5 -36.13 -0.75 29.64
N GLN A 6 -36.05 -1.57 28.58
CA GLN A 6 -36.82 -2.81 28.26
C GLN A 6 -38.24 -2.60 27.70
N ARG A 7 -38.49 -3.09 26.47
CA ARG A 7 -39.56 -4.06 26.20
C ARG A 7 -39.39 -4.81 24.87
N LYS A 8 -39.51 -6.14 24.98
CA LYS A 8 -39.54 -7.19 23.94
C LYS A 8 -40.68 -7.02 22.92
N ARG A 9 -40.49 -7.56 21.71
CA ARG A 9 -41.34 -8.63 21.14
C ARG A 9 -40.66 -9.38 20.00
N VAL A 10 -40.80 -10.69 20.10
CA VAL A 10 -40.32 -11.79 19.26
C VAL A 10 -41.17 -11.87 18.00
N PHE A 11 -40.57 -12.12 16.83
CA PHE A 11 -41.22 -12.87 15.74
C PHE A 11 -40.16 -13.64 14.96
N LEU A 12 -40.30 -14.97 15.01
CA LEU A 12 -39.49 -15.99 14.34
C LEU A 12 -40.50 -16.77 13.48
N LEU A 13 -40.37 -16.73 12.16
CA LEU A 13 -41.14 -17.60 11.26
C LEU A 13 -40.21 -18.16 10.19
N LEU A 14 -39.75 -19.38 10.46
CA LEU A 14 -39.27 -20.37 9.50
C LEU A 14 -40.49 -20.96 8.78
N VAL A 15 -40.47 -20.97 7.44
CA VAL A 15 -41.42 -21.74 6.63
C VAL A 15 -40.61 -22.49 5.57
N SER A 16 -40.29 -23.74 5.90
CA SER A 16 -39.78 -24.75 4.96
C SER A 16 -40.94 -25.41 4.25
N TRP A 17 -40.93 -25.45 2.92
CA TRP A 17 -41.86 -26.26 2.13
C TRP A 17 -41.15 -27.54 1.69
N ILE A 18 -41.59 -28.66 2.27
CA ILE A 18 -41.36 -30.01 1.77
C ILE A 18 -42.69 -30.45 1.17
N TRP A 19 -42.70 -30.86 -0.10
CA TRP A 19 -43.84 -31.55 -0.71
C TRP A 19 -43.45 -33.02 -0.98
N PRO A 20 -44.34 -33.98 -0.68
CA PRO A 20 -44.08 -35.40 -0.87
C PRO A 20 -44.47 -35.90 -2.27
N LEU A 21 -43.78 -36.96 -2.69
CA LEU A 21 -44.15 -37.83 -3.81
C LEU A 21 -45.55 -38.44 -3.59
N ALA A 22 -46.41 -38.34 -4.59
CA ALA A 22 -47.58 -39.19 -4.75
C ALA A 22 -47.38 -40.11 -5.95
N VAL A 23 -47.31 -41.41 -5.66
CA VAL A 23 -47.41 -42.52 -6.62
C VAL A 23 -48.88 -42.77 -6.90
N LEU A 24 -49.29 -42.73 -8.16
CA LEU A 24 -50.60 -43.21 -8.62
C LEU A 24 -50.39 -44.06 -9.87
N GLY A 25 -50.60 -45.36 -9.69
CA GLY A 25 -50.65 -46.33 -10.78
C GLY A 25 -51.93 -46.18 -11.58
N GLY A 26 -51.79 -46.19 -12.91
CA GLY A 26 -52.88 -46.32 -13.86
C GLY A 26 -52.51 -47.38 -14.89
N THR A 27 -53.27 -48.46 -14.91
CA THR A 27 -53.15 -49.59 -15.83
C THR A 27 -53.78 -49.29 -17.19
N GLY A 28 -53.02 -49.57 -18.26
CA GLY A 28 -53.50 -50.17 -19.51
C GLY A 28 -54.17 -49.27 -20.57
N ASN A 29 -53.47 -49.03 -21.69
CA ASN A 29 -53.86 -49.68 -22.96
C ASN A 29 -52.77 -49.58 -24.03
N ASN A 30 -52.52 -50.71 -24.69
CA ASN A 30 -51.60 -50.88 -25.81
C ASN A 30 -52.12 -50.17 -27.07
N THR A 31 -51.34 -49.23 -27.60
CA THR A 31 -51.34 -48.88 -29.02
C THR A 31 -49.91 -48.78 -29.50
N THR A 32 -49.50 -49.81 -30.23
CA THR A 32 -48.29 -49.84 -31.06
C THR A 32 -48.33 -48.69 -32.05
N ASN A 33 -47.33 -47.81 -32.04
CA ASN A 33 -46.93 -47.03 -33.21
C ASN A 33 -45.46 -46.61 -33.10
N ALA A 34 -44.70 -47.16 -34.04
CA ALA A 34 -43.41 -46.72 -34.57
C ALA A 34 -42.48 -45.92 -33.64
N THR A 35 -41.44 -46.59 -33.15
CA THR A 35 -40.14 -46.01 -32.82
C THR A 35 -39.66 -45.11 -33.98
N ALA A 36 -39.80 -43.79 -33.81
CA ALA A 36 -38.94 -42.84 -34.50
C ALA A 36 -37.50 -43.10 -34.02
N PRO A 37 -36.51 -43.22 -34.92
CA PRO A 37 -35.15 -43.48 -34.50
C PRO A 37 -34.66 -42.29 -33.68
N LEU A 38 -34.11 -42.56 -32.49
CA LEU A 38 -33.21 -41.64 -31.83
C LEU A 38 -32.10 -41.33 -32.84
N SER A 39 -32.14 -40.14 -33.45
CA SER A 39 -31.07 -39.67 -34.28
C SER A 39 -29.79 -39.72 -33.45
N SER A 40 -28.89 -40.63 -33.77
CA SER A 40 -27.55 -40.66 -33.23
C SER A 40 -26.88 -39.35 -33.59
N PHE A 41 -26.89 -38.40 -32.66
CA PHE A 41 -26.32 -37.07 -32.88
C PHE A 41 -24.81 -37.20 -33.06
N SER A 42 -24.33 -36.98 -34.29
CA SER A 42 -22.90 -37.01 -34.57
C SER A 42 -22.28 -35.68 -34.15
N ARG A 43 -21.26 -35.74 -33.29
CA ARG A 43 -20.40 -34.59 -32.97
C ARG A 43 -19.86 -33.94 -34.25
N PRO A 44 -19.64 -32.61 -34.27
CA PRO A 44 -19.03 -31.95 -35.42
C PRO A 44 -17.63 -32.54 -35.68
N LYS A 45 -17.29 -32.78 -36.94
CA LYS A 45 -15.97 -33.35 -37.29
C LYS A 45 -14.83 -32.36 -37.05
N VAL A 46 -15.11 -31.08 -37.26
CA VAL A 46 -14.16 -29.98 -37.10
C VAL A 46 -14.86 -28.84 -36.39
N VAL A 47 -14.12 -28.15 -35.52
CA VAL A 47 -14.57 -26.99 -34.76
C VAL A 47 -13.54 -25.88 -34.94
N ASN A 48 -14.01 -24.70 -35.36
CA ASN A 48 -13.15 -23.54 -35.57
C ASN A 48 -12.93 -22.77 -34.27
N VAL A 49 -11.67 -22.54 -33.94
CA VAL A 49 -11.23 -21.75 -32.78
C VAL A 49 -10.42 -20.59 -33.31
N GLY A 50 -10.76 -19.37 -32.92
CA GLY A 50 -10.01 -18.20 -33.31
C GLY A 50 -8.86 -17.88 -32.36
N ALA A 51 -7.77 -17.34 -32.90
CA ALA A 51 -6.67 -16.80 -32.13
C ALA A 51 -6.30 -15.40 -32.64
N LEU A 52 -6.32 -14.43 -31.73
CA LEU A 52 -5.93 -13.04 -31.97
C LEU A 52 -4.68 -12.78 -31.15
N PHE A 53 -3.53 -12.66 -31.81
CA PHE A 53 -2.25 -12.41 -31.13
C PHE A 53 -1.42 -11.41 -31.90
N THR A 54 -0.43 -10.81 -31.23
CA THR A 54 0.70 -10.20 -31.92
C THR A 54 1.86 -11.19 -31.97
N SER A 55 2.15 -11.78 -33.13
CA SER A 55 3.20 -12.81 -33.26
C SER A 55 4.58 -12.30 -32.91
N ASN A 56 4.90 -11.08 -33.35
CA ASN A 56 6.25 -10.52 -33.23
C ASN A 56 6.58 -9.88 -31.87
N SER A 57 5.65 -9.89 -30.89
CA SER A 57 5.91 -9.34 -29.56
C SER A 57 6.59 -10.35 -28.63
N VAL A 58 7.20 -9.86 -27.55
CA VAL A 58 7.84 -10.72 -26.51
C VAL A 58 6.89 -11.82 -26.02
N ILE A 59 5.63 -11.48 -25.75
CA ILE A 59 4.62 -12.45 -25.31
C ILE A 59 4.24 -13.39 -26.46
N GLY A 60 4.03 -12.86 -27.67
CA GLY A 60 3.61 -13.62 -28.84
C GLY A 60 4.57 -14.74 -29.22
N ARG A 61 5.88 -14.45 -29.23
CA ARG A 61 6.94 -15.42 -29.56
C ARG A 61 6.96 -16.65 -28.63
N SER A 62 6.45 -16.51 -27.40
CA SER A 62 6.29 -17.63 -26.47
C SER A 62 4.88 -18.25 -26.54
N ALA A 63 3.83 -17.43 -26.65
CA ALA A 63 2.46 -17.90 -26.62
C ALA A 63 2.02 -18.64 -27.89
N GLU A 64 2.37 -18.14 -29.08
CA GLU A 64 1.90 -18.70 -30.36
C GLU A 64 2.41 -20.13 -30.59
N PRO A 65 3.73 -20.45 -30.45
CA PRO A 65 4.19 -21.82 -30.60
C PRO A 65 3.55 -22.78 -29.61
N ALA A 66 3.25 -22.30 -28.39
CA ALA A 66 2.58 -23.08 -27.36
C ALA A 66 1.12 -23.39 -27.73
N LEU A 67 0.37 -22.43 -28.30
CA LEU A 67 -0.98 -22.65 -28.82
C LEU A 67 -0.98 -23.72 -29.92
N VAL A 68 -0.07 -23.60 -30.88
CA VAL A 68 0.06 -24.54 -31.99
C VAL A 68 0.43 -25.93 -31.48
N ALA A 69 1.37 -26.02 -30.54
CA ALA A 69 1.75 -27.28 -29.90
C ALA A 69 0.55 -27.93 -29.17
N ALA A 70 -0.21 -27.15 -28.40
CA ALA A 70 -1.37 -27.65 -27.67
C ALA A 70 -2.48 -28.17 -28.61
N ILE A 71 -2.77 -27.45 -29.71
CA ILE A 71 -3.74 -27.92 -30.72
C ILE A 71 -3.32 -29.26 -31.32
N ASN A 72 -2.03 -29.41 -31.64
CA ASN A 72 -1.51 -30.66 -32.18
C ASN A 72 -1.59 -31.81 -31.16
N ASP A 73 -1.24 -31.55 -29.91
CA ASP A 73 -1.31 -32.54 -28.83
C ASP A 73 -2.76 -32.95 -28.57
N VAL A 74 -3.70 -32.00 -28.48
CA VAL A 74 -5.15 -32.27 -28.30
C VAL A 74 -5.71 -33.09 -29.47
N ASN A 75 -5.41 -32.71 -30.71
CA ASN A 75 -5.91 -33.42 -31.90
C ASN A 75 -5.31 -34.82 -32.07
N SER A 76 -4.17 -35.09 -31.42
CA SER A 76 -3.51 -36.41 -31.41
C SER A 76 -3.97 -37.30 -30.25
N ASP A 77 -4.59 -36.73 -29.22
CA ASP A 77 -5.05 -37.45 -28.04
C ASP A 77 -6.44 -38.09 -28.27
N SER A 78 -6.45 -39.42 -28.39
CA SER A 78 -7.69 -40.19 -28.58
C SER A 78 -8.63 -40.24 -27.35
N SER A 79 -8.20 -39.74 -26.19
CA SER A 79 -8.98 -39.72 -24.96
C SER A 79 -9.94 -38.52 -24.87
N ILE A 80 -9.65 -37.43 -25.59
CA ILE A 80 -10.40 -36.17 -25.57
C ILE A 80 -10.97 -35.86 -26.95
N LEU A 81 -12.13 -35.19 -27.01
CA LEU A 81 -12.77 -34.76 -28.27
C LEU A 81 -12.88 -35.86 -29.35
N ARG A 82 -13.24 -37.09 -28.95
CA ARG A 82 -13.35 -38.22 -29.89
C ARG A 82 -14.24 -37.89 -31.08
N GLY A 83 -13.67 -37.95 -32.28
CA GLY A 83 -14.35 -37.69 -33.55
C GLY A 83 -14.42 -36.21 -33.97
N THR A 84 -13.85 -35.30 -33.19
CA THR A 84 -13.85 -33.86 -33.43
C THR A 84 -12.42 -33.33 -33.42
N LYS A 85 -12.03 -32.57 -34.44
CA LYS A 85 -10.73 -31.87 -34.49
C LYS A 85 -10.89 -30.38 -34.24
N LEU A 86 -9.96 -29.79 -33.51
CA LEU A 86 -9.84 -28.34 -33.36
C LEU A 86 -9.05 -27.77 -34.54
N ASN A 87 -9.62 -26.77 -35.21
CA ASN A 87 -8.99 -26.00 -36.25
C ASN A 87 -8.70 -24.59 -35.73
N LEU A 88 -7.43 -24.24 -35.62
CA LEU A 88 -7.02 -22.92 -35.13
C LEU A 88 -6.90 -21.94 -36.29
N ILE A 89 -7.68 -20.86 -36.24
CA ILE A 89 -7.67 -19.77 -37.20
C ILE A 89 -6.95 -18.59 -36.55
N PHE A 90 -5.76 -18.30 -37.04
CA PHE A 90 -4.88 -17.27 -36.48
C PHE A 90 -5.01 -15.94 -37.23
N GLN A 91 -4.98 -14.83 -36.50
CA GLN A 91 -4.88 -13.47 -37.02
C GLN A 91 -3.83 -12.67 -36.23
N ASP A 92 -2.91 -12.00 -36.94
CA ASP A 92 -1.86 -11.17 -36.34
C ASP A 92 -2.31 -9.72 -36.19
N THR A 93 -2.60 -9.33 -34.95
CA THR A 93 -3.11 -8.00 -34.59
C THR A 93 -2.06 -6.88 -34.65
N ASN A 94 -0.77 -7.22 -34.81
CA ASN A 94 0.36 -6.29 -34.88
C ASN A 94 0.41 -5.25 -33.73
N CYS A 95 -0.04 -5.62 -32.53
CA CYS A 95 -0.15 -4.77 -31.34
C CYS A 95 -0.93 -3.44 -31.54
N SER A 96 -1.76 -3.35 -32.58
CA SER A 96 -2.55 -2.15 -32.86
C SER A 96 -4.01 -2.35 -32.46
N GLY A 97 -4.54 -1.43 -31.64
CA GLY A 97 -5.95 -1.41 -31.26
C GLY A 97 -6.89 -1.44 -32.46
N PHE A 98 -6.56 -0.65 -33.49
CA PHE A 98 -7.36 -0.55 -34.70
C PHE A 98 -7.26 -1.81 -35.57
N VAL A 99 -6.04 -2.26 -35.89
CA VAL A 99 -5.83 -3.45 -36.74
C VAL A 99 -6.38 -4.69 -36.05
N GLY A 100 -6.10 -4.87 -34.76
CA GLY A 100 -6.65 -5.97 -33.99
C GLY A 100 -8.18 -5.99 -33.92
N THR A 101 -8.84 -4.84 -34.00
CA THR A 101 -10.31 -4.78 -34.12
C THR A 101 -10.79 -5.28 -35.48
N VAL A 102 -10.14 -4.83 -36.57
CA VAL A 102 -10.46 -5.29 -37.93
C VAL A 102 -10.25 -6.81 -38.06
N ASP A 103 -9.14 -7.32 -37.53
CA ASP A 103 -8.82 -8.73 -37.56
C ASP A 103 -9.78 -9.58 -36.72
N ALA A 104 -10.23 -9.04 -35.58
CA ALA A 104 -11.26 -9.67 -34.77
C ALA A 104 -12.59 -9.77 -35.53
N LEU A 105 -13.00 -8.71 -36.24
CA LEU A 105 -14.19 -8.75 -37.09
C LEU A 105 -14.06 -9.83 -38.18
N GLN A 106 -12.93 -9.85 -38.92
CA GLN A 106 -12.68 -10.88 -39.94
C GLN A 106 -12.64 -12.30 -39.36
N LEU A 107 -12.20 -12.46 -38.11
CA LEU A 107 -12.20 -13.75 -37.43
C LEU A 107 -13.63 -14.23 -37.14
N MET A 108 -14.53 -13.31 -36.80
CA MET A 108 -15.94 -13.62 -36.49
C MET A 108 -16.74 -14.08 -37.71
N GLU A 109 -16.30 -13.75 -38.92
CA GLU A 109 -16.89 -14.27 -40.18
C GLU A 109 -16.65 -15.77 -40.39
N LYS A 110 -15.80 -16.41 -39.57
CA LYS A 110 -15.31 -17.79 -39.78
C LYS A 110 -15.97 -18.81 -38.85
N GLU A 111 -17.17 -18.51 -38.33
CA GLU A 111 -17.95 -19.38 -37.45
C GLU A 111 -17.12 -19.96 -36.29
N VAL A 112 -16.33 -19.10 -35.64
CA VAL A 112 -15.51 -19.52 -34.50
C VAL A 112 -16.39 -19.69 -33.27
N ILE A 113 -16.17 -20.76 -32.51
CA ILE A 113 -16.97 -21.04 -31.29
C ILE A 113 -16.34 -20.48 -30.01
N ALA A 114 -15.08 -20.06 -30.10
CA ALA A 114 -14.31 -19.44 -29.04
C ALA A 114 -13.14 -18.67 -29.68
N ALA A 115 -12.76 -17.57 -29.07
CA ALA A 115 -11.58 -16.79 -29.43
C ALA A 115 -10.56 -16.82 -28.30
N ILE A 116 -9.27 -16.92 -28.64
CA ILE A 116 -8.16 -16.95 -27.70
C ILE A 116 -7.27 -15.73 -27.94
N GLY A 117 -6.80 -15.12 -26.85
CA GLY A 117 -6.12 -13.83 -26.86
C GLY A 117 -7.11 -12.67 -26.77
N PRO A 118 -6.69 -11.44 -27.11
CA PRO A 118 -5.32 -10.99 -27.29
C PRO A 118 -4.57 -10.91 -25.96
N GLN A 119 -3.26 -10.70 -26.05
CA GLN A 119 -2.43 -10.33 -24.91
C GLN A 119 -2.50 -8.83 -24.58
N SER A 120 -2.90 -7.98 -25.53
CA SER A 120 -3.04 -6.54 -25.32
C SER A 120 -4.39 -6.20 -24.70
N SER A 121 -4.39 -5.57 -23.53
CA SER A 121 -5.62 -5.14 -22.85
C SER A 121 -6.41 -4.11 -23.66
N GLY A 122 -5.75 -3.20 -24.36
CA GLY A 122 -6.42 -2.22 -25.22
C GLY A 122 -7.20 -2.89 -26.36
N ILE A 123 -6.64 -3.94 -26.97
CA ILE A 123 -7.36 -4.73 -27.99
C ILE A 123 -8.49 -5.52 -27.32
N ALA A 124 -8.23 -6.17 -26.19
CA ALA A 124 -9.22 -6.96 -25.47
C ALA A 124 -10.48 -6.15 -25.11
N HIS A 125 -10.33 -4.89 -24.70
CA HIS A 125 -11.47 -4.01 -24.41
C HIS A 125 -12.40 -3.84 -25.61
N VAL A 126 -11.82 -3.56 -26.79
CA VAL A 126 -12.61 -3.31 -27.99
C VAL A 126 -13.28 -4.60 -28.47
N ILE A 127 -12.54 -5.71 -28.56
CA ILE A 127 -13.08 -6.95 -29.11
C ILE A 127 -14.07 -7.62 -28.15
N SER A 128 -14.00 -7.37 -26.84
CA SER A 128 -14.94 -7.93 -25.88
C SER A 128 -16.38 -7.48 -26.16
N HIS A 129 -16.57 -6.29 -26.72
CA HIS A 129 -17.89 -5.84 -27.17
C HIS A 129 -18.42 -6.67 -28.35
N VAL A 130 -17.56 -6.97 -29.33
CA VAL A 130 -17.92 -7.83 -30.48
C VAL A 130 -18.24 -9.25 -30.02
N MET A 131 -17.38 -9.82 -29.16
CA MET A 131 -17.54 -11.18 -28.63
C MET A 131 -18.83 -11.32 -27.82
N ASN A 132 -19.20 -10.30 -27.03
CA ASN A 132 -20.45 -10.30 -26.31
C ASN A 132 -21.69 -10.30 -27.22
N GLU A 133 -21.65 -9.49 -28.28
CA GLU A 133 -22.76 -9.38 -29.23
C GLU A 133 -22.98 -10.73 -29.94
N LEU A 134 -21.90 -11.38 -30.36
CA LEU A 134 -21.94 -12.68 -31.05
C LEU A 134 -21.99 -13.87 -30.09
N GLN A 135 -22.00 -13.63 -28.79
CA GLN A 135 -22.02 -14.65 -27.73
C GLN A 135 -20.84 -15.63 -27.79
N VAL A 136 -19.69 -15.20 -28.30
CA VAL A 136 -18.50 -16.04 -28.43
C VAL A 136 -17.63 -15.90 -27.17
N PRO A 137 -17.32 -17.00 -26.45
CA PRO A 137 -16.36 -16.98 -25.35
C PRO A 137 -14.98 -16.44 -25.78
N LEU A 138 -14.48 -15.44 -25.04
CA LEU A 138 -13.16 -14.85 -25.24
C LEU A 138 -12.21 -15.27 -24.10
N LEU A 139 -11.27 -16.16 -24.40
CA LEU A 139 -10.24 -16.65 -23.50
C LEU A 139 -8.97 -15.78 -23.64
N SER A 140 -8.85 -14.75 -22.81
CA SER A 140 -7.85 -13.69 -23.02
C SER A 140 -6.64 -13.77 -22.07
N PHE A 141 -5.51 -13.23 -22.54
CA PHE A 141 -4.28 -13.03 -21.77
C PHE A 141 -4.08 -11.57 -21.34
N ALA A 142 -5.06 -10.71 -21.60
CA ALA A 142 -5.03 -9.33 -21.14
C ALA A 142 -5.15 -9.25 -19.61
N THR A 143 -4.26 -8.48 -18.99
CA THR A 143 -4.10 -8.41 -17.54
C THR A 143 -4.92 -7.27 -16.90
N ASP A 144 -5.45 -6.33 -17.68
CA ASP A 144 -6.16 -5.16 -17.17
C ASP A 144 -7.34 -5.58 -16.29
N PRO A 145 -7.42 -5.10 -15.04
CA PRO A 145 -8.43 -5.55 -14.08
C PRO A 145 -9.86 -5.16 -14.47
N THR A 146 -10.07 -4.13 -15.29
CA THR A 146 -11.40 -3.65 -15.69
C THR A 146 -12.10 -4.56 -16.71
N LEU A 147 -11.36 -5.47 -17.35
CA LEU A 147 -11.96 -6.50 -18.23
C LEU A 147 -12.79 -7.54 -17.47
N SER A 148 -12.69 -7.62 -16.13
CA SER A 148 -13.60 -8.42 -15.29
C SER A 148 -14.96 -7.75 -15.05
N SER A 149 -15.21 -6.59 -15.67
CA SER A 149 -16.48 -5.87 -15.55
C SER A 149 -17.67 -6.69 -16.05
N LEU A 150 -18.85 -6.48 -15.43
CA LEU A 150 -20.12 -7.10 -15.83
C LEU A 150 -20.51 -6.80 -17.28
N GLN A 151 -19.98 -5.72 -17.87
CA GLN A 151 -20.21 -5.41 -19.28
C GLN A 151 -19.58 -6.43 -20.24
N TYR A 152 -18.61 -7.24 -19.79
CA TYR A 152 -17.92 -8.25 -20.58
C TYR A 152 -18.36 -9.66 -20.17
N SER A 153 -19.61 -10.00 -20.53
CA SER A 153 -20.26 -11.25 -20.14
C SER A 153 -19.50 -12.50 -20.59
N TYR A 154 -18.91 -12.49 -21.79
CA TYR A 154 -18.23 -13.64 -22.40
C TYR A 154 -16.70 -13.62 -22.27
N PHE A 155 -16.15 -12.66 -21.52
CA PHE A 155 -14.72 -12.58 -21.25
C PHE A 155 -14.32 -13.52 -20.11
N LEU A 156 -13.29 -14.34 -20.33
CA LEU A 156 -12.67 -15.21 -19.34
C LEU A 156 -11.15 -15.04 -19.38
N ARG A 157 -10.55 -14.64 -18.27
CA ARG A 157 -9.11 -14.40 -18.20
C ARG A 157 -8.38 -15.68 -17.82
N THR A 158 -7.40 -16.07 -18.63
CA THR A 158 -6.64 -17.32 -18.46
C THR A 158 -5.21 -17.10 -17.96
N VAL A 159 -4.92 -15.89 -17.48
CA VAL A 159 -3.67 -15.48 -16.83
C VAL A 159 -3.99 -14.71 -15.53
N PRO A 160 -3.06 -14.60 -14.57
CA PRO A 160 -3.22 -13.69 -13.44
C PRO A 160 -3.40 -12.24 -13.89
N ASN A 161 -4.21 -11.45 -13.18
CA ASN A 161 -4.52 -10.06 -13.55
C ASN A 161 -3.63 -9.05 -12.82
N ASP A 162 -3.60 -7.81 -13.31
CA ASP A 162 -2.80 -6.75 -12.69
C ASP A 162 -3.38 -6.29 -11.35
N HIS A 163 -4.66 -6.58 -11.04
CA HIS A 163 -5.18 -6.29 -9.70
C HIS A 163 -4.34 -6.98 -8.63
N PHE A 164 -4.12 -8.30 -8.75
CA PHE A 164 -3.33 -9.03 -7.77
C PHE A 164 -1.85 -8.65 -7.82
N GLN A 165 -1.30 -8.37 -9.00
CA GLN A 165 0.08 -7.92 -9.13
C GLN A 165 0.35 -6.58 -8.44
N MET A 166 -0.57 -5.62 -8.53
CA MET A 166 -0.44 -4.32 -7.88
C MET A 166 -0.55 -4.42 -6.37
N TYR A 167 -1.37 -5.34 -5.85
CA TYR A 167 -1.38 -5.67 -4.43
C TYR A 167 -0.08 -6.32 -3.97
N ALA A 168 0.49 -7.21 -4.78
CA ALA A 168 1.80 -7.80 -4.51
C ALA A 168 2.91 -6.74 -4.44
N ILE A 169 2.94 -5.79 -5.38
CA ILE A 169 3.85 -4.65 -5.34
C ILE A 169 3.63 -3.79 -4.10
N ALA A 170 2.37 -3.49 -3.75
CA ALA A 170 2.06 -2.71 -2.55
C ALA A 170 2.51 -3.41 -1.26
N ASP A 171 2.40 -4.74 -1.19
CA ASP A 171 2.92 -5.53 -0.07
C ASP A 171 4.45 -5.53 -0.03
N VAL A 172 5.14 -5.60 -1.17
CA VAL A 172 6.61 -5.43 -1.25
C VAL A 172 7.02 -4.04 -0.76
N VAL A 173 6.34 -2.98 -1.20
CA VAL A 173 6.59 -1.60 -0.77
C VAL A 173 6.39 -1.46 0.75
N ASN A 174 5.31 -2.04 1.27
CA ASN A 174 5.02 -2.01 2.70
C ASN A 174 6.01 -2.83 3.53
N TYR A 175 6.47 -3.98 3.02
CA TYR A 175 7.46 -4.83 3.69
C TYR A 175 8.78 -4.09 3.91
N PHE A 176 9.25 -3.36 2.91
CA PHE A 176 10.44 -2.50 3.04
C PHE A 176 10.14 -1.14 3.70
N GLY A 177 8.91 -0.88 4.13
CA GLY A 177 8.56 0.32 4.90
C GLY A 177 8.57 1.64 4.11
N TRP A 178 8.61 1.59 2.78
CA TRP A 178 8.56 2.81 1.96
C TRP A 178 7.15 3.41 1.94
N LYS A 179 7.07 4.74 1.86
CA LYS A 179 5.80 5.49 1.95
C LYS A 179 5.48 6.34 0.73
N GLU A 180 6.48 6.65 -0.07
CA GLU A 180 6.36 7.48 -1.26
C GLU A 180 6.85 6.70 -2.47
N VAL A 181 5.98 6.56 -3.47
CA VAL A 181 6.23 5.78 -4.68
C VAL A 181 5.92 6.62 -5.91
N ILE A 182 6.75 6.50 -6.94
CA ILE A 182 6.50 7.05 -8.27
C ILE A 182 6.14 5.89 -9.20
N ALA A 183 5.02 6.00 -9.89
CA ALA A 183 4.62 5.04 -10.92
C ALA A 183 5.00 5.56 -12.30
N ILE A 184 5.75 4.79 -13.08
CA ILE A 184 6.06 5.05 -14.49
C ILE A 184 5.28 4.04 -15.32
N PHE A 185 4.45 4.52 -16.25
CA PHE A 185 3.56 3.66 -17.01
C PHE A 185 3.23 4.22 -18.40
N VAL A 186 2.85 3.32 -19.31
CA VAL A 186 2.30 3.69 -20.62
C VAL A 186 0.87 4.19 -20.43
N ASP A 187 0.51 5.32 -21.04
CA ASP A 187 -0.83 5.92 -20.93
C ASP A 187 -1.86 5.23 -21.85
N ASP A 188 -2.04 3.93 -21.64
CA ASP A 188 -3.10 3.13 -22.26
C ASP A 188 -4.12 2.65 -21.20
N ASP A 189 -5.09 1.82 -21.59
CA ASP A 189 -6.08 1.26 -20.65
C ASP A 189 -5.38 0.46 -19.54
N ASN A 190 -4.44 -0.42 -19.91
CA ASN A 190 -3.71 -1.28 -18.99
C ASN A 190 -2.94 -0.47 -17.94
N GLY A 191 -2.13 0.48 -18.40
CA GLY A 191 -1.29 1.30 -17.54
C GLY A 191 -2.11 2.16 -16.58
N ARG A 192 -3.13 2.87 -17.08
CA ARG A 192 -3.97 3.73 -16.23
C ARG A 192 -4.72 2.92 -15.17
N ASN A 193 -5.34 1.80 -15.58
CA ASN A 193 -6.14 0.98 -14.69
C ASN A 193 -5.26 0.25 -13.66
N GLY A 194 -4.11 -0.30 -14.07
CA GLY A 194 -3.13 -0.89 -13.17
C GLY A 194 -2.61 0.11 -12.13
N ILE A 195 -2.20 1.30 -12.54
CA ILE A 195 -1.72 2.34 -11.61
C ILE A 195 -2.83 2.89 -10.71
N SER A 196 -4.09 2.88 -11.16
CA SER A 196 -5.24 3.17 -10.30
C SER A 196 -5.33 2.16 -9.14
N VAL A 197 -5.28 0.86 -9.45
CA VAL A 197 -5.31 -0.20 -8.43
C VAL A 197 -4.11 -0.13 -7.48
N LEU A 198 -2.91 0.16 -8.01
CA LEU A 198 -1.72 0.35 -7.18
C LEU A 198 -1.90 1.50 -6.17
N GLY A 199 -2.50 2.61 -6.61
CA GLY A 199 -2.81 3.74 -5.74
C GLY A 199 -3.70 3.33 -4.56
N ASP A 200 -4.77 2.59 -4.83
CA ASP A 200 -5.69 2.08 -3.80
C ASP A 200 -5.01 1.08 -2.87
N ALA A 201 -4.19 0.18 -3.41
CA ALA A 201 -3.45 -0.82 -2.63
C ALA A 201 -2.42 -0.15 -1.70
N LEU A 202 -1.68 0.85 -2.17
CA LEU A 202 -0.72 1.63 -1.37
C LEU A 202 -1.43 2.43 -0.27
N ALA A 203 -2.57 3.06 -0.58
CA ALA A 203 -3.35 3.84 0.38
C ALA A 203 -3.78 3.00 1.59
N LYS A 204 -4.21 1.75 1.36
CA LYS A 204 -4.53 0.78 2.43
C LYS A 204 -3.35 0.48 3.35
N LYS A 205 -2.11 0.65 2.88
CA LYS A 205 -0.86 0.45 3.64
C LYS A 205 -0.26 1.75 4.16
N ARG A 206 -1.02 2.86 4.10
CA ARG A 206 -0.57 4.22 4.47
C ARG A 206 0.67 4.66 3.68
N ALA A 207 0.80 4.18 2.44
CA ALA A 207 1.74 4.68 1.44
C ALA A 207 0.95 5.44 0.36
N LYS A 208 1.62 6.22 -0.48
CA LYS A 208 0.98 6.98 -1.55
C LYS A 208 1.80 6.94 -2.83
N LEU A 209 1.10 7.10 -3.96
CA LEU A 209 1.71 7.50 -5.22
C LEU A 209 1.96 9.01 -5.15
N THR A 210 3.23 9.41 -5.00
CA THR A 210 3.62 10.83 -4.99
C THR A 210 3.52 11.42 -6.39
N TYR A 211 3.76 10.61 -7.43
CA TYR A 211 3.61 11.04 -8.82
C TYR A 211 3.25 9.86 -9.75
N LYS A 212 2.44 10.17 -10.77
CA LYS A 212 2.02 9.25 -11.83
C LYS A 212 2.66 9.71 -13.14
N ALA A 213 3.82 9.16 -13.46
CA ALA A 213 4.61 9.48 -14.63
C ALA A 213 4.13 8.67 -15.86
N ALA A 214 3.15 9.22 -16.57
CA ALA A 214 2.61 8.64 -17.78
C ALA A 214 3.40 9.07 -19.03
N PHE A 215 3.53 8.18 -20.02
CA PHE A 215 4.00 8.52 -21.36
C PHE A 215 3.15 7.82 -22.43
N SER A 216 3.00 8.45 -23.59
CA SER A 216 2.16 7.93 -24.67
C SER A 216 2.66 6.57 -25.21
N PRO A 217 1.77 5.68 -25.66
CA PRO A 217 2.16 4.51 -26.43
C PRO A 217 3.04 4.91 -27.63
N GLY A 218 4.19 4.26 -27.79
CA GLY A 218 5.14 4.59 -28.87
C GLY A 218 5.95 5.88 -28.65
N ALA A 219 5.98 6.41 -27.42
CA ALA A 219 6.78 7.59 -27.09
C ALA A 219 8.25 7.46 -27.54
N SER A 220 8.79 8.59 -27.97
CA SER A 220 10.18 8.72 -28.37
C SER A 220 11.14 8.57 -27.18
N SER A 221 12.39 8.20 -27.48
CA SER A 221 13.46 8.14 -26.49
C SER A 221 13.73 9.47 -25.77
N SER A 222 13.43 10.62 -26.40
CA SER A 222 13.55 11.94 -25.79
C SER A 222 12.44 12.21 -24.78
N GLU A 223 11.19 11.88 -25.11
CA GLU A 223 10.06 12.06 -24.18
C GLU A 223 10.22 11.20 -22.92
N ILE A 224 10.70 9.96 -23.07
CA ILE A 224 11.03 9.09 -21.92
C ILE A 224 12.15 9.70 -21.08
N ALA A 225 13.19 10.27 -21.71
CA ALA A 225 14.29 10.91 -20.99
C ALA A 225 13.83 12.15 -20.21
N ASP A 226 13.01 13.02 -20.82
CA ASP A 226 12.46 14.21 -20.17
C ASP A 226 11.56 13.85 -18.97
N LEU A 227 10.74 12.80 -19.13
CA LEU A 227 9.94 12.26 -18.03
C LEU A 227 10.84 11.76 -16.89
N LEU A 228 11.89 11.00 -17.21
CA LEU A 228 12.83 10.49 -16.20
C LEU A 228 13.58 11.61 -15.48
N VAL A 229 13.99 12.66 -16.19
CA VAL A 229 14.56 13.87 -15.57
C VAL A 229 13.58 14.49 -14.59
N SER A 230 12.30 14.63 -14.98
CA SER A 230 11.28 15.24 -14.11
C SER A 230 11.08 14.48 -12.80
N VAL A 231 11.04 13.14 -12.85
CA VAL A 231 10.85 12.31 -11.65
C VAL A 231 12.14 12.18 -10.82
N ASN A 232 13.31 12.29 -11.44
CA ASN A 232 14.58 12.27 -10.73
C ASN A 232 14.77 13.51 -9.82
N LEU A 233 14.14 14.63 -10.18
CA LEU A 233 14.14 15.86 -9.38
C LEU A 233 13.23 15.79 -8.14
N MET A 234 12.37 14.78 -8.02
CA MET A 234 11.48 14.58 -6.88
C MET A 234 12.22 13.94 -5.69
N GLU A 235 11.60 13.85 -4.52
CA GLU A 235 12.20 13.25 -3.31
C GLU A 235 12.15 11.72 -3.33
N ALA A 236 11.05 11.15 -3.82
CA ALA A 236 10.86 9.71 -3.85
C ALA A 236 11.91 9.02 -4.75
N ARG A 237 12.37 7.85 -4.30
CA ARG A 237 13.35 7.01 -4.99
C ARG A 237 12.87 5.58 -5.24
N VAL A 238 11.58 5.32 -4.95
CA VAL A 238 10.92 4.06 -5.28
C VAL A 238 10.12 4.23 -6.55
N PHE A 239 10.54 3.55 -7.61
CA PHE A 239 9.93 3.59 -8.92
C PHE A 239 9.25 2.25 -9.22
N VAL A 240 7.96 2.29 -9.52
CA VAL A 240 7.22 1.14 -10.05
C VAL A 240 7.03 1.34 -11.55
N VAL A 241 7.54 0.41 -12.36
CA VAL A 241 7.52 0.48 -13.82
C VAL A 241 6.52 -0.54 -14.36
N HIS A 242 5.36 -0.05 -14.79
CA HIS A 242 4.26 -0.85 -15.35
C HIS A 242 4.04 -0.48 -16.81
N VAL A 243 4.65 -1.25 -17.71
CA VAL A 243 4.72 -0.95 -19.14
C VAL A 243 4.66 -2.25 -19.95
N ASN A 244 4.52 -2.13 -21.26
CA ASN A 244 4.59 -3.26 -22.17
C ASN A 244 6.04 -3.78 -22.29
N PRO A 245 6.27 -5.11 -22.44
CA PRO A 245 7.61 -5.68 -22.50
C PRO A 245 8.52 -5.06 -23.55
N ASP A 246 7.95 -4.65 -24.69
CA ASP A 246 8.68 -4.10 -25.83
C ASP A 246 9.23 -2.68 -25.57
N THR A 247 8.69 -1.93 -24.60
CA THR A 247 9.14 -0.56 -24.28
C THR A 247 10.00 -0.47 -23.02
N GLY A 248 9.90 -1.43 -22.11
CA GLY A 248 10.47 -1.32 -20.76
C GLY A 248 11.99 -1.16 -20.69
N LEU A 249 12.76 -1.82 -21.56
CA LEU A 249 14.23 -1.69 -21.56
C LEU A 249 14.72 -0.30 -21.95
N SER A 250 13.96 0.42 -22.79
CA SER A 250 14.33 1.79 -23.18
C SER A 250 14.34 2.73 -21.99
N ILE A 251 13.45 2.53 -21.01
CA ILE A 251 13.38 3.28 -19.76
C ILE A 251 14.66 3.06 -18.96
N PHE A 252 15.09 1.80 -18.79
CA PHE A 252 16.31 1.49 -18.03
C PHE A 252 17.58 1.96 -18.72
N SER A 253 17.63 1.92 -20.05
CA SER A 253 18.73 2.52 -20.82
C SER A 253 18.86 4.02 -20.52
N LYS A 254 17.75 4.76 -20.52
CA LYS A 254 17.74 6.20 -20.17
C LYS A 254 18.01 6.44 -18.69
N ALA A 255 17.42 5.66 -17.79
CA ALA A 255 17.63 5.75 -16.35
C ALA A 255 19.11 5.57 -16.00
N LYS A 256 19.80 4.62 -16.65
CA LYS A 256 21.25 4.42 -16.47
C LYS A 256 22.05 5.63 -16.92
N ASN A 257 21.77 6.15 -18.12
CA ASN A 257 22.45 7.35 -18.64
C ASN A 257 22.24 8.58 -17.75
N LEU A 258 21.09 8.66 -17.05
CA LEU A 258 20.75 9.71 -16.09
C LEU A 258 21.28 9.43 -14.67
N GLY A 259 22.05 8.36 -14.46
CA GLY A 259 22.61 8.01 -13.15
C GLY A 259 21.58 7.53 -12.13
N MET A 260 20.43 7.03 -12.57
CA MET A 260 19.34 6.53 -11.70
C MET A 260 19.43 5.03 -11.39
N MET A 261 20.50 4.36 -11.83
CA MET A 261 20.79 2.94 -11.58
C MET A 261 21.92 2.74 -10.56
N VAL A 262 22.03 3.66 -9.60
CA VAL A 262 23.06 3.66 -8.53
C VAL A 262 22.43 3.43 -7.15
N GLY A 263 23.27 3.33 -6.12
CA GLY A 263 22.82 3.19 -4.73
C GLY A 263 21.81 4.26 -4.33
N GLY A 264 20.75 3.85 -3.63
CA GLY A 264 19.67 4.72 -3.15
C GLY A 264 18.40 4.70 -4.00
N TYR A 265 18.45 4.20 -5.24
CA TYR A 265 17.29 3.99 -6.10
C TYR A 265 16.68 2.61 -5.88
N VAL A 266 15.37 2.51 -6.03
CA VAL A 266 14.61 1.26 -5.97
C VAL A 266 13.75 1.19 -7.23
N TRP A 267 13.93 0.11 -7.99
CA TRP A 267 13.17 -0.15 -9.20
C TRP A 267 12.39 -1.46 -9.03
N ILE A 268 11.07 -1.37 -9.14
CA ILE A 268 10.15 -2.51 -9.10
C ILE A 268 9.44 -2.59 -10.45
N THR A 269 9.52 -3.72 -11.13
CA THR A 269 8.84 -3.94 -12.41
C THR A 269 7.71 -4.95 -12.27
N THR A 270 6.70 -4.83 -13.12
CA THR A 270 5.70 -5.89 -13.29
C THR A 270 6.28 -7.07 -14.09
N ASP A 271 5.42 -8.02 -14.46
CA ASP A 271 5.76 -9.25 -15.19
C ASP A 271 6.33 -9.02 -16.60
N TRP A 272 6.31 -7.79 -17.11
CA TRP A 272 6.89 -7.48 -18.41
C TRP A 272 8.39 -7.80 -18.46
N LEU A 273 9.14 -7.53 -17.37
CA LEU A 273 10.59 -7.74 -17.35
C LEU A 273 10.94 -9.23 -17.32
N PRO A 274 10.37 -10.06 -16.42
CA PRO A 274 10.54 -11.51 -16.49
C PRO A 274 10.06 -12.10 -17.81
N SER A 275 8.98 -11.57 -18.40
CA SER A 275 8.52 -12.01 -19.72
C SER A 275 9.56 -11.79 -20.81
N PHE A 276 10.30 -10.68 -20.77
CA PHE A 276 11.43 -10.43 -21.66
C PHE A 276 12.62 -11.37 -21.37
N LEU A 277 13.03 -11.46 -20.10
CA LEU A 277 14.22 -12.24 -19.70
C LEU A 277 14.04 -13.74 -19.94
N ASP A 278 12.89 -14.30 -19.57
CA ASP A 278 12.61 -15.74 -19.68
C ASP A 278 12.40 -16.18 -21.14
N SER A 279 12.14 -15.25 -22.07
CA SER A 279 11.99 -15.54 -23.50
C SER A 279 13.32 -15.61 -24.26
N SER A 280 14.43 -15.27 -23.62
CA SER A 280 15.76 -15.14 -24.26
C SER A 280 16.70 -16.26 -23.82
N ASP A 281 17.45 -16.84 -24.76
CA ASP A 281 18.42 -17.93 -24.47
C ASP A 281 19.60 -17.48 -23.63
N SER A 282 20.07 -16.27 -23.89
CA SER A 282 21.07 -15.57 -23.12
C SER A 282 20.79 -14.09 -23.22
N VAL A 283 20.59 -13.43 -22.09
CA VAL A 283 20.46 -11.97 -22.08
C VAL A 283 21.85 -11.40 -22.26
N ASN A 284 22.01 -10.49 -23.23
CA ASN A 284 23.33 -9.91 -23.48
C ASN A 284 23.83 -9.16 -22.22
N PRO A 285 25.15 -9.14 -21.95
CA PRO A 285 25.69 -8.50 -20.75
C PRO A 285 25.32 -7.01 -20.65
N GLU A 286 25.25 -6.31 -21.78
CA GLU A 286 24.86 -4.89 -21.83
C GLU A 286 23.44 -4.65 -21.31
N THR A 287 22.46 -5.49 -21.69
CA THR A 287 21.08 -5.41 -21.20
C THR A 287 21.01 -5.75 -19.73
N MET A 288 21.72 -6.80 -19.28
CA MET A 288 21.77 -7.15 -17.86
C MET A 288 22.34 -6.01 -17.02
N ASP A 289 23.34 -5.30 -17.54
CA ASP A 289 23.97 -4.15 -16.91
C ASP A 289 23.03 -2.93 -16.81
N LEU A 290 21.94 -2.86 -17.61
CA LEU A 290 20.91 -1.82 -17.49
C LEU A 290 19.97 -2.03 -16.30
N ILE A 291 19.82 -3.26 -15.83
CA ILE A 291 18.74 -3.68 -14.90
C ILE A 291 19.29 -4.31 -13.61
N GLN A 292 20.56 -4.08 -13.27
CA GLN A 292 21.15 -4.59 -12.03
C GLN A 292 20.42 -4.04 -10.80
N GLY A 293 20.06 -4.95 -9.89
CA GLY A 293 19.38 -4.63 -8.65
C GLY A 293 17.88 -4.35 -8.76
N VAL A 294 17.29 -4.50 -9.95
CA VAL A 294 15.84 -4.38 -10.16
C VAL A 294 15.12 -5.54 -9.45
N VAL A 295 13.97 -5.24 -8.85
CA VAL A 295 13.03 -6.24 -8.32
C VAL A 295 11.90 -6.41 -9.33
N ALA A 296 11.53 -7.65 -9.65
CA ALA A 296 10.51 -7.94 -10.64
C ALA A 296 9.51 -8.97 -10.12
N LEU A 297 8.25 -8.90 -10.54
CA LEU A 297 7.25 -9.90 -10.22
C LEU A 297 6.98 -10.77 -11.44
N ARG A 298 7.18 -12.08 -11.34
CA ARG A 298 6.86 -13.05 -12.41
C ARG A 298 5.59 -13.83 -12.04
N HIS A 299 4.73 -14.16 -13.00
CA HIS A 299 3.62 -15.09 -12.75
C HIS A 299 4.13 -16.40 -12.16
N HIS A 300 3.61 -16.77 -11.00
CA HIS A 300 4.00 -18.02 -10.36
C HIS A 300 3.39 -19.19 -11.11
N THR A 301 4.22 -20.17 -11.45
CA THR A 301 3.77 -21.44 -12.04
C THR A 301 4.50 -22.59 -11.36
N ALA A 302 3.72 -23.54 -10.85
CA ALA A 302 4.22 -24.66 -10.04
C ALA A 302 5.33 -25.43 -10.76
N ASP A 303 6.37 -25.85 -10.02
CA ASP A 303 7.37 -26.76 -10.58
C ASP A 303 6.78 -28.19 -10.64
N SER A 304 6.49 -28.66 -11.84
CA SER A 304 5.83 -29.95 -12.08
C SER A 304 6.55 -30.77 -13.14
N ASP A 305 6.42 -32.10 -13.06
CA ASP A 305 6.97 -33.00 -14.08
C ASP A 305 6.37 -32.74 -15.47
N GLN A 306 5.12 -32.27 -15.54
CA GLN A 306 4.48 -31.90 -16.80
C GLN A 306 5.14 -30.67 -17.41
N LYS A 307 5.41 -29.63 -16.60
CA LYS A 307 6.15 -28.43 -17.02
C LYS A 307 7.57 -28.78 -17.48
N LYS A 308 8.28 -29.66 -16.77
CA LYS A 308 9.62 -30.15 -17.18
C LYS A 308 9.58 -30.91 -18.52
N LYS A 309 8.58 -31.78 -18.72
CA LYS A 309 8.39 -32.50 -19.99
C LYS A 309 8.06 -31.53 -21.14
N PHE A 310 7.20 -30.55 -20.91
CA PHE A 310 6.90 -29.51 -21.89
C PHE A 310 8.17 -28.74 -22.27
N ALA A 311 8.94 -28.28 -21.27
CA ALA A 311 10.21 -27.58 -21.51
C ALA A 311 11.21 -28.43 -22.31
N SER A 312 11.28 -29.74 -22.05
CA SER A 312 12.18 -30.64 -22.80
C SER A 312 11.83 -30.78 -24.28
N ARG A 313 10.56 -30.56 -24.66
CA ARG A 313 10.06 -30.62 -26.04
C ARG A 313 10.04 -29.26 -26.74
N TRP A 314 10.25 -28.16 -26.02
CA TRP A 314 10.08 -26.79 -26.51
C TRP A 314 10.83 -26.52 -27.84
N LYS A 315 12.11 -26.89 -27.92
CA LYS A 315 12.94 -26.75 -29.13
C LYS A 315 12.42 -27.48 -30.37
N ASN A 316 11.55 -28.46 -30.19
CA ASN A 316 11.00 -29.26 -31.29
C ASN A 316 9.70 -28.67 -31.86
N PHE A 317 9.17 -27.60 -31.25
CA PHE A 317 7.96 -26.96 -31.74
C PHE A 317 8.26 -26.09 -32.96
N LYS A 318 7.25 -25.94 -33.82
CA LYS A 318 7.35 -25.07 -35.01
C LYS A 318 7.39 -23.60 -34.58
N ASN A 319 8.11 -22.79 -35.34
CA ASN A 319 8.20 -21.33 -35.16
C ASN A 319 8.76 -20.92 -33.78
N VAL A 320 9.53 -21.79 -33.14
CA VAL A 320 10.29 -21.47 -31.93
C VAL A 320 11.66 -20.94 -32.33
N GLU A 321 11.94 -19.68 -32.02
CA GLU A 321 13.23 -19.04 -32.29
C GLU A 321 14.23 -19.23 -31.14
N THR A 322 13.72 -19.35 -29.90
CA THR A 322 14.52 -19.41 -28.68
C THR A 322 14.31 -20.74 -27.95
N SER A 323 15.35 -21.23 -27.31
CA SER A 323 15.32 -22.41 -26.44
C SER A 323 14.56 -22.24 -25.12
N SER A 324 14.22 -21.01 -24.73
CA SER A 324 13.47 -20.67 -23.53
C SER A 324 12.12 -20.00 -23.85
N PHE A 325 11.22 -19.95 -22.86
CA PHE A 325 9.90 -19.34 -22.99
C PHE A 325 9.47 -18.66 -21.69
N ASN A 326 8.64 -17.63 -21.82
CA ASN A 326 8.03 -16.98 -20.66
C ASN A 326 6.76 -17.69 -20.17
N SER A 327 6.25 -17.25 -19.01
CA SER A 327 5.06 -17.83 -18.37
C SER A 327 3.80 -17.86 -19.26
N TYR A 328 3.65 -16.95 -20.22
CA TYR A 328 2.50 -16.93 -21.13
C TYR A 328 2.46 -18.15 -22.05
N ALA A 329 3.58 -18.80 -22.36
CA ALA A 329 3.57 -20.07 -23.11
C ALA A 329 2.81 -21.17 -22.33
N LEU A 330 2.99 -21.23 -21.01
CA LEU A 330 2.33 -22.22 -20.16
C LEU A 330 0.82 -21.97 -20.10
N TYR A 331 0.41 -20.72 -19.88
CA TYR A 331 -1.00 -20.33 -19.89
C TYR A 331 -1.65 -20.53 -21.26
N ALA A 332 -0.92 -20.25 -22.34
CA ALA A 332 -1.41 -20.44 -23.70
C ALA A 332 -1.67 -21.93 -24.01
N TYR A 333 -0.73 -22.79 -23.65
CA TYR A 333 -0.88 -24.23 -23.80
C TYR A 333 -2.09 -24.74 -23.00
N ASP A 334 -2.20 -24.32 -21.75
CA ASP A 334 -3.29 -24.69 -20.86
C ASP A 334 -4.65 -24.14 -21.29
N THR A 335 -4.71 -22.98 -21.93
CA THR A 335 -5.96 -22.38 -22.45
C THR A 335 -6.58 -23.25 -23.54
N ILE A 336 -5.76 -23.84 -24.41
CA ILE A 336 -6.25 -24.80 -25.42
C ILE A 336 -6.75 -26.08 -24.77
N TRP A 337 -6.04 -26.60 -23.76
CA TRP A 337 -6.50 -27.77 -23.01
C TRP A 337 -7.77 -27.51 -22.20
N LEU A 338 -7.91 -26.32 -21.63
CA LEU A 338 -9.13 -25.85 -20.98
C LEU A 338 -10.30 -25.89 -21.98
N LEU A 339 -10.13 -25.27 -23.15
CA LEU A 339 -11.14 -25.26 -24.19
C LEU A 339 -11.48 -26.68 -24.66
N ALA A 340 -10.48 -27.52 -24.92
CA ALA A 340 -10.68 -28.89 -25.38
C ALA A 340 -11.47 -29.74 -24.38
N ARG A 341 -11.15 -29.64 -23.09
CA ARG A 341 -11.84 -30.37 -22.02
C ARG A 341 -13.26 -29.85 -21.82
N ALA A 342 -13.45 -28.53 -21.83
CA ALA A 342 -14.75 -27.92 -21.76
C ALA A 342 -15.63 -28.36 -22.95
N LEU A 343 -15.08 -28.40 -24.16
CA LEU A 343 -15.79 -28.86 -25.36
C LEU A 343 -16.16 -30.34 -25.29
N ASP A 344 -15.27 -31.20 -24.78
CA ASP A 344 -15.60 -32.62 -24.65
C ASP A 344 -16.76 -32.85 -23.67
N LEU A 345 -16.82 -32.11 -22.55
CA LEU A 345 -17.95 -32.11 -21.63
C LEU A 345 -19.21 -31.50 -22.27
N TYR A 346 -19.07 -30.35 -22.91
CA TYR A 346 -20.15 -29.67 -23.63
C TYR A 346 -20.84 -30.60 -24.66
N PHE A 347 -20.06 -31.37 -25.43
CA PHE A 347 -20.59 -32.34 -26.39
C PHE A 347 -21.15 -33.60 -25.72
N LYS A 348 -20.63 -34.04 -24.56
CA LYS A 348 -21.25 -35.12 -23.77
C LYS A 348 -22.63 -34.71 -23.26
N ASP A 349 -22.80 -33.45 -22.90
CA ASP A 349 -24.05 -32.89 -22.38
C ASP A 349 -25.02 -32.41 -23.49
N GLY A 350 -24.86 -32.95 -24.71
CA GLY A 350 -25.73 -32.67 -25.85
C GLY A 350 -25.61 -31.26 -26.43
N GLY A 351 -24.50 -30.57 -26.18
CA GLY A 351 -24.18 -29.27 -26.78
C GLY A 351 -24.15 -29.34 -28.31
N LYS A 352 -24.66 -28.30 -28.98
CA LYS A 352 -24.71 -28.21 -30.44
C LYS A 352 -23.95 -26.98 -30.93
N VAL A 353 -23.23 -27.12 -32.05
CA VAL A 353 -22.61 -25.97 -32.71
C VAL A 353 -23.59 -25.50 -33.79
N THR A 354 -24.32 -24.43 -33.49
CA THR A 354 -25.26 -23.79 -34.41
C THR A 354 -25.08 -22.28 -34.32
N PHE A 355 -25.34 -21.61 -35.44
CA PHE A 355 -25.18 -20.17 -35.57
C PHE A 355 -26.46 -19.58 -36.13
N SER A 356 -26.80 -18.37 -35.68
CA SER A 356 -27.96 -17.61 -36.14
C SER A 356 -27.58 -16.21 -36.59
N ASP A 357 -28.28 -15.69 -37.59
CA ASP A 357 -28.06 -14.33 -38.09
C ASP A 357 -28.55 -13.30 -37.06
N ASP A 358 -27.76 -12.26 -36.80
CA ASP A 358 -28.23 -11.11 -36.04
C ASP A 358 -28.90 -10.09 -36.99
N PRO A 359 -30.19 -9.78 -36.83
CA PRO A 359 -30.89 -8.85 -37.72
C PRO A 359 -30.33 -7.41 -37.66
N ARG A 360 -29.51 -7.07 -36.66
CA ARG A 360 -28.82 -5.79 -36.51
C ARG A 360 -27.55 -5.69 -37.35
N LEU A 361 -26.93 -6.84 -37.70
CA LEU A 361 -25.72 -6.91 -38.50
C LEU A 361 -26.09 -6.99 -39.98
N ARG A 362 -26.11 -5.84 -40.65
CA ARG A 362 -26.44 -5.73 -42.07
C ARG A 362 -25.35 -5.01 -42.81
N ASP A 363 -25.04 -5.50 -44.00
CA ASP A 363 -24.16 -4.78 -44.90
C ASP A 363 -24.84 -3.49 -45.36
N THR A 364 -24.09 -2.40 -45.31
CA THR A 364 -24.49 -1.15 -45.98
C THR A 364 -24.03 -1.22 -47.45
N ASN A 365 -24.77 -0.59 -48.37
CA ASN A 365 -24.44 -0.65 -49.80
C ASN A 365 -22.99 -0.18 -50.03
N GLY A 366 -22.15 -1.08 -50.56
CA GLY A 366 -20.73 -0.82 -50.83
C GLY A 366 -19.78 -1.06 -49.65
N SER A 367 -20.26 -1.61 -48.52
CA SER A 367 -19.39 -1.94 -47.39
C SER A 367 -18.57 -3.21 -47.65
N SER A 368 -17.28 -3.16 -47.36
CA SER A 368 -16.36 -4.32 -47.47
C SER A 368 -16.25 -5.14 -46.18
N LEU A 369 -17.04 -4.80 -45.15
CA LEU A 369 -16.89 -5.35 -43.79
C LEU A 369 -17.73 -6.61 -43.53
N HIS A 370 -18.41 -7.16 -44.55
CA HIS A 370 -19.17 -8.42 -44.51
C HIS A 370 -19.91 -8.65 -43.18
N LEU A 371 -20.58 -7.62 -42.65
CA LEU A 371 -21.21 -7.70 -41.33
C LEU A 371 -22.34 -8.73 -41.31
N SER A 372 -22.99 -8.95 -42.46
CA SER A 372 -24.03 -9.97 -42.60
C SER A 372 -23.51 -11.41 -42.50
N SER A 373 -22.21 -11.66 -42.63
CA SER A 373 -21.62 -12.99 -42.46
C SER A 373 -21.28 -13.31 -40.99
N MET A 374 -21.34 -12.32 -40.10
CA MET A 374 -21.10 -12.51 -38.68
C MET A 374 -22.37 -13.03 -38.00
N GLN A 375 -22.26 -14.22 -37.42
CA GLN A 375 -23.39 -14.92 -36.82
C GLN A 375 -23.20 -15.10 -35.31
N VAL A 376 -24.32 -15.09 -34.59
CA VAL A 376 -24.37 -15.34 -33.14
C VAL A 376 -24.19 -16.83 -32.89
N PHE A 377 -23.32 -17.20 -31.95
CA PHE A 377 -23.19 -18.57 -31.51
C PHE A 377 -24.30 -18.91 -30.49
N ASP A 378 -25.34 -19.63 -30.95
CA ASP A 378 -26.58 -19.85 -30.19
C ASP A 378 -26.38 -20.46 -28.79
N GLN A 379 -25.36 -21.31 -28.63
CA GLN A 379 -25.06 -21.99 -27.37
C GLN A 379 -23.78 -21.46 -26.70
N GLY A 380 -23.34 -20.26 -27.09
CA GLY A 380 -22.20 -19.58 -26.52
C GLY A 380 -22.21 -19.49 -25.01
N GLN A 381 -23.36 -19.11 -24.44
CA GLN A 381 -23.52 -19.03 -22.98
C GLN A 381 -23.35 -20.40 -22.31
N LYS A 382 -23.84 -21.48 -22.91
CA LYS A 382 -23.70 -22.84 -22.35
C LYS A 382 -22.24 -23.28 -22.37
N LEU A 383 -21.52 -23.04 -23.47
CA LEU A 383 -20.07 -23.29 -23.53
C LEU A 383 -19.32 -22.46 -22.50
N PHE A 384 -19.67 -21.18 -22.36
CA PHE A 384 -19.06 -20.26 -21.40
C PHE A 384 -19.22 -20.73 -19.95
N GLN A 385 -20.43 -21.16 -19.56
CA GLN A 385 -20.68 -21.73 -18.23
C GLN A 385 -19.88 -23.02 -18.00
N THR A 386 -19.72 -23.84 -19.05
CA THR A 386 -18.89 -25.04 -18.98
C THR A 386 -17.43 -24.69 -18.74
N LEU A 387 -16.90 -23.66 -19.43
CA LEU A 387 -15.53 -23.16 -19.26
C LEU A 387 -15.25 -22.66 -17.84
N ILE A 388 -16.15 -21.85 -17.27
CA ILE A 388 -16.00 -21.34 -15.90
C ILE A 388 -16.05 -22.48 -14.86
N GLY A 389 -16.86 -23.51 -15.10
CA GLY A 389 -16.99 -24.66 -14.22
C GLY A 389 -15.82 -25.66 -14.28
N MET A 390 -14.85 -25.45 -15.18
CA MET A 390 -13.70 -26.35 -15.31
C MET A 390 -12.78 -26.31 -14.09
N ASN A 391 -12.30 -27.49 -13.70
CA ASN A 391 -11.32 -27.64 -12.64
C ASN A 391 -10.33 -28.74 -13.02
N PHE A 392 -9.08 -28.39 -13.28
CA PHE A 392 -8.02 -29.36 -13.58
C PHE A 392 -6.63 -28.79 -13.34
N THR A 393 -5.63 -29.66 -13.29
CA THR A 393 -4.22 -29.27 -13.21
C THR A 393 -3.60 -29.31 -14.61
N GLY A 394 -3.06 -28.17 -15.04
CA GLY A 394 -2.31 -28.00 -16.29
C GLY A 394 -0.82 -27.73 -16.04
N LEU A 395 -0.12 -27.23 -17.04
CA LEU A 395 1.30 -26.88 -16.98
C LEU A 395 1.59 -25.68 -16.06
N SER A 396 0.68 -24.71 -16.02
CA SER A 396 0.77 -23.50 -15.19
C SER A 396 0.40 -23.75 -13.72
N GLY A 397 -0.23 -24.89 -13.42
CA GLY A 397 -0.70 -25.26 -12.09
C GLY A 397 -2.19 -25.61 -12.08
N GLN A 398 -2.87 -25.31 -10.97
CA GLN A 398 -4.31 -25.55 -10.85
C GLN A 398 -5.09 -24.48 -11.63
N ILE A 399 -5.96 -24.92 -12.55
CA ILE A 399 -6.85 -24.06 -13.33
C ILE A 399 -8.26 -24.22 -12.77
N GLN A 400 -8.71 -23.13 -12.16
CA GLN A 400 -10.05 -22.95 -11.60
C GLN A 400 -10.36 -21.46 -11.68
N PHE A 401 -11.62 -21.11 -11.90
CA PHE A 401 -12.05 -19.71 -11.97
C PHE A 401 -12.83 -19.28 -10.74
N ASP A 402 -12.66 -18.02 -10.34
CA ASP A 402 -13.46 -17.39 -9.30
C ASP A 402 -14.76 -16.76 -9.88
N SER A 403 -15.54 -16.13 -9.00
CA SER A 403 -16.79 -15.45 -9.40
C SER A 403 -16.59 -14.25 -10.33
N GLU A 404 -15.38 -13.69 -10.39
CA GLU A 404 -14.99 -12.57 -11.25
C GLU A 404 -14.33 -13.04 -12.55
N LYS A 405 -14.36 -14.36 -12.82
CA LYS A 405 -13.83 -14.98 -14.04
C LYS A 405 -12.31 -14.84 -14.15
N ASN A 406 -11.62 -14.80 -13.00
CA ASN A 406 -10.17 -14.82 -12.88
C ASN A 406 -9.68 -16.21 -12.47
N LEU A 407 -8.42 -16.53 -12.79
CA LEU A 407 -7.76 -17.70 -12.22
C LEU A 407 -7.70 -17.62 -10.70
N GLY A 408 -8.10 -18.71 -10.04
CA GLY A 408 -8.04 -18.87 -8.60
C GLY A 408 -6.61 -18.94 -8.08
N HIS A 409 -6.42 -18.57 -6.81
CA HIS A 409 -5.13 -18.57 -6.11
C HIS A 409 -3.99 -17.85 -6.87
N PRO A 410 -4.18 -16.57 -7.23
CA PRO A 410 -3.16 -15.77 -7.91
C PRO A 410 -1.90 -15.66 -7.05
N ALA A 411 -0.75 -15.94 -7.67
CA ALA A 411 0.56 -15.89 -7.03
C ALA A 411 1.64 -15.37 -7.99
N TYR A 412 2.68 -14.78 -7.42
CA TYR A 412 3.83 -14.22 -8.14
C TYR A 412 5.15 -14.64 -7.48
N ASP A 413 6.17 -14.90 -8.29
CA ASP A 413 7.55 -14.98 -7.82
C ASP A 413 8.10 -13.55 -7.69
N VAL A 414 8.71 -13.24 -6.55
CA VAL A 414 9.47 -12.00 -6.37
C VAL A 414 10.91 -12.29 -6.77
N LEU A 415 11.35 -11.70 -7.87
CA LEU A 415 12.67 -11.86 -8.44
C LEU A 415 13.55 -10.65 -8.14
N ASN A 416 14.84 -10.86 -7.97
CA ASN A 416 15.85 -9.82 -7.92
C ASN A 416 16.88 -10.08 -9.03
N ILE A 417 17.16 -9.07 -9.84
CA ILE A 417 18.07 -9.16 -10.98
C ILE A 417 19.49 -8.83 -10.52
N GLY A 418 20.46 -9.69 -10.85
CA GLY A 418 21.85 -9.53 -10.43
C GLY A 418 22.81 -10.39 -11.23
N GLY A 419 23.99 -9.83 -11.54
CA GLY A 419 25.00 -10.49 -12.36
C GLY A 419 24.45 -10.82 -13.75
N THR A 420 24.50 -12.10 -14.13
CA THR A 420 24.06 -12.58 -15.46
C THR A 420 22.64 -13.13 -15.48
N GLY A 421 21.85 -12.99 -14.41
CA GLY A 421 20.49 -13.53 -14.38
C GLY A 421 19.60 -12.97 -13.28
N SER A 422 18.60 -13.74 -12.91
CA SER A 422 17.65 -13.42 -11.85
C SER A 422 17.69 -14.47 -10.75
N ARG A 423 17.38 -14.06 -9.52
CA ARG A 423 17.19 -14.97 -8.38
C ARG A 423 15.82 -14.73 -7.75
N THR A 424 15.13 -15.80 -7.38
CA THR A 424 13.89 -15.69 -6.60
C THR A 424 14.23 -15.36 -5.17
N VAL A 425 13.74 -14.21 -4.68
CA VAL A 425 13.88 -13.79 -3.28
C VAL A 425 12.67 -14.17 -2.42
N GLY A 426 11.58 -14.58 -3.06
CA GLY A 426 10.41 -15.15 -2.39
C GLY A 426 9.22 -15.21 -3.35
N TYR A 427 8.05 -15.38 -2.77
CA TYR A 427 6.76 -15.53 -3.44
C TYR A 427 5.75 -14.59 -2.79
N TRP A 428 4.74 -14.21 -3.55
CA TRP A 428 3.54 -13.56 -3.04
C TRP A 428 2.32 -14.38 -3.47
N SER A 429 1.34 -14.51 -2.60
CA SER A 429 0.00 -14.97 -2.97
C SER A 429 -1.06 -14.15 -2.22
N ASN A 430 -2.27 -14.07 -2.76
CA ASN A 430 -3.39 -13.45 -2.04
C ASN A 430 -3.79 -14.22 -0.77
N TYR A 431 -3.29 -15.44 -0.59
CA TYR A 431 -3.58 -16.33 0.53
C TYR A 431 -2.63 -16.13 1.73
N SER A 432 -1.34 -15.90 1.46
CA SER A 432 -0.27 -15.83 2.47
C SER A 432 0.48 -14.49 2.53
N GLY A 433 0.32 -13.63 1.51
CA GLY A 433 1.23 -12.51 1.27
C GLY A 433 2.63 -13.01 0.87
N LEU A 434 3.66 -12.24 1.25
CA LEU A 434 5.07 -12.50 1.00
C LEU A 434 5.61 -13.66 1.82
N SER A 435 6.23 -14.65 1.17
CA SER A 435 6.86 -15.78 1.83
C SER A 435 8.06 -16.30 1.04
N VAL A 436 8.99 -16.96 1.73
CA VAL A 436 10.06 -17.76 1.08
C VAL A 436 9.62 -19.20 0.77
N VAL A 437 8.46 -19.61 1.27
CA VAL A 437 7.86 -20.93 1.03
C VAL A 437 6.94 -20.83 -0.19
N THR A 438 6.95 -21.87 -1.03
CA THR A 438 6.12 -21.87 -2.24
C THR A 438 4.62 -21.84 -1.91
N PRO A 439 3.80 -21.20 -2.76
CA PRO A 439 2.35 -21.08 -2.53
C PRO A 439 1.64 -22.41 -2.30
N GLU A 440 2.02 -23.49 -3.01
CA GLU A 440 1.34 -24.79 -2.94
C GLU A 440 1.41 -25.41 -1.54
N ILE A 441 2.55 -25.25 -0.87
CA ILE A 441 2.73 -25.73 0.50
C ILE A 441 1.84 -24.90 1.45
N LEU A 442 1.71 -23.60 1.21
CA LEU A 442 0.95 -22.70 2.07
C LEU A 442 -0.57 -22.87 1.91
N TYR A 443 -1.05 -23.23 0.72
CA TYR A 443 -2.47 -23.53 0.48
C TYR A 443 -2.98 -24.74 1.27
N SER A 444 -2.10 -25.62 1.75
CA SER A 444 -2.45 -26.73 2.63
C SER A 444 -2.70 -26.33 4.09
N LYS A 445 -2.36 -25.10 4.47
CA LYS A 445 -2.49 -24.55 5.82
C LYS A 445 -3.55 -23.44 5.84
N PRO A 446 -4.10 -23.06 7.00
CA PRO A 446 -5.04 -21.93 7.08
C PRO A 446 -4.43 -20.62 6.54
N PRO A 447 -5.23 -19.73 5.93
CA PRO A 447 -4.73 -18.46 5.42
C PRO A 447 -4.13 -17.60 6.53
N ASN A 448 -2.95 -17.04 6.29
CA ASN A 448 -2.28 -16.18 7.26
C ASN A 448 -1.46 -15.08 6.55
N THR A 449 -1.94 -13.84 6.65
CA THR A 449 -1.31 -12.64 6.08
C THR A 449 -0.75 -11.69 7.15
N SER A 450 -0.47 -12.21 8.35
CA SER A 450 0.10 -11.41 9.45
C SER A 450 1.47 -10.85 9.09
N ILE A 451 1.81 -9.67 9.60
CA ILE A 451 3.10 -9.00 9.31
C ILE A 451 4.28 -9.88 9.78
N SER A 452 4.16 -10.57 10.91
CA SER A 452 5.21 -11.44 11.46
C SER A 452 5.55 -12.65 10.60
N THR A 453 4.64 -13.07 9.71
CA THR A 453 4.86 -14.20 8.79
C THR A 453 5.37 -13.77 7.42
N GLN A 454 5.40 -12.46 7.14
CA GLN A 454 5.92 -11.93 5.88
C GLN A 454 7.45 -12.02 5.88
N HIS A 455 8.02 -12.69 4.89
CA HIS A 455 9.48 -12.82 4.79
C HIS A 455 9.95 -12.95 3.35
N LEU A 456 11.02 -12.23 3.01
CA LEU A 456 11.76 -12.34 1.76
C LEU A 456 13.26 -12.51 2.05
N TYR A 457 13.98 -13.19 1.16
CA TYR A 457 15.44 -13.19 1.19
C TYR A 457 15.99 -11.79 0.87
N ASN A 458 17.23 -11.53 1.31
CA ASN A 458 17.89 -10.25 1.08
C ASN A 458 17.92 -9.90 -0.41
N VAL A 459 17.58 -8.65 -0.73
CA VAL A 459 17.62 -8.09 -2.08
C VAL A 459 18.94 -7.34 -2.28
N ILE A 460 19.52 -7.46 -3.49
CA ILE A 460 20.63 -6.62 -3.94
C ILE A 460 20.00 -5.48 -4.72
N TRP A 461 20.31 -4.26 -4.31
CA TRP A 461 19.77 -3.03 -4.87
C TRP A 461 20.72 -2.45 -5.92
N PRO A 462 20.25 -1.52 -6.76
CA PRO A 462 21.11 -0.78 -7.68
C PRO A 462 22.34 -0.21 -6.97
N GLY A 463 23.49 -0.18 -7.65
CA GLY A 463 24.79 0.13 -7.04
C GLY A 463 25.40 -1.02 -6.22
N GLU A 464 24.94 -2.26 -6.44
CA GLU A 464 25.50 -3.49 -5.86
C GLU A 464 25.49 -3.54 -4.32
N THR A 465 24.52 -2.87 -3.69
CA THR A 465 24.39 -2.85 -2.24
C THR A 465 23.31 -3.79 -1.71
N VAL A 466 23.57 -4.44 -0.59
CA VAL A 466 22.57 -5.22 0.17
C VAL A 466 21.83 -4.36 1.20
N THR A 467 22.28 -3.13 1.44
CA THR A 467 21.61 -2.21 2.37
C THR A 467 20.33 -1.72 1.75
N GLN A 468 19.20 -1.94 2.42
CA GLN A 468 17.90 -1.46 1.98
C GLN A 468 17.93 0.07 1.75
N PRO A 469 17.61 0.56 0.55
CA PRO A 469 17.49 1.98 0.29
C PRO A 469 16.39 2.59 1.14
N ARG A 470 16.59 3.85 1.53
CA ARG A 470 15.60 4.63 2.28
C ARG A 470 14.29 4.84 1.51
N GLY A 471 14.35 4.81 0.18
CA GLY A 471 13.21 5.04 -0.71
C GLY A 471 12.92 6.52 -0.98
N TRP A 472 13.73 7.44 -0.44
CA TRP A 472 13.67 8.87 -0.72
C TRP A 472 15.00 9.56 -0.42
N VAL A 473 15.19 10.75 -1.00
CA VAL A 473 16.32 11.65 -0.73
C VAL A 473 15.82 13.09 -0.57
N PHE A 474 16.60 13.91 0.13
CA PHE A 474 16.40 15.35 0.04
C PHE A 474 16.69 15.79 -1.40
N PRO A 475 15.85 16.63 -2.03
CA PRO A 475 16.10 17.04 -3.40
C PRO A 475 17.43 17.79 -3.46
N HIS A 476 18.23 17.59 -4.52
CA HIS A 476 19.47 18.37 -4.72
C HIS A 476 19.21 19.87 -4.88
N ASN A 477 18.00 20.24 -5.35
CA ASN A 477 17.47 21.60 -5.37
C ASN A 477 16.47 21.85 -4.22
N GLY A 478 16.45 20.96 -3.23
CA GLY A 478 15.48 20.94 -2.15
C GLY A 478 15.66 22.15 -1.28
N LYS A 479 14.58 22.90 -1.10
CA LYS A 479 14.57 24.00 -0.14
C LYS A 479 14.87 23.38 1.23
N PRO A 480 15.85 23.90 1.98
CA PRO A 480 16.06 23.45 3.35
C PRO A 480 14.78 23.63 4.15
N LEU A 481 14.52 22.73 5.09
CA LEU A 481 13.31 22.80 5.92
C LEU A 481 13.23 24.16 6.58
N GLN A 482 12.09 24.82 6.43
CA GLN A 482 11.82 26.12 7.02
C GLN A 482 11.28 25.92 8.43
N ILE A 483 12.15 26.07 9.41
CA ILE A 483 11.83 25.87 10.82
C ILE A 483 11.47 27.20 11.44
N ALA A 484 10.21 27.36 11.82
CA ALA A 484 9.73 28.55 12.49
C ALA A 484 10.14 28.57 13.96
N VAL A 485 10.78 29.66 14.38
CA VAL A 485 11.37 29.83 15.72
C VAL A 485 10.77 31.09 16.38
N PRO A 486 10.13 30.99 17.55
CA PRO A 486 9.47 32.13 18.20
C PRO A 486 10.43 33.30 18.50
N TYR A 487 10.18 34.47 17.90
CA TYR A 487 10.93 35.69 18.19
C TYR A 487 10.22 36.52 19.27
N ARG A 488 10.57 36.23 20.53
CA ARG A 488 9.86 36.71 21.73
C ARG A 488 10.71 37.66 22.59
N VAL A 489 10.05 38.36 23.52
CA VAL A 489 10.69 39.32 24.44
C VAL A 489 10.98 38.76 25.84
N THR A 490 10.21 37.76 26.27
CA THR A 490 10.34 37.09 27.59
C THR A 490 10.89 35.68 27.39
N PHE A 491 11.47 35.07 28.45
CA PHE A 491 11.98 33.69 28.42
C PHE A 491 12.99 33.43 27.28
N LYS A 492 14.00 34.31 27.18
CA LYS A 492 15.01 34.27 26.12
C LYS A 492 15.97 33.08 26.25
N GLU A 493 16.00 32.45 27.42
CA GLU A 493 16.77 31.25 27.73
C GLU A 493 16.33 30.07 26.86
N PHE A 494 15.02 29.98 26.57
CA PHE A 494 14.47 28.92 25.73
C PHE A 494 14.82 29.14 24.24
N VAL A 495 14.58 30.36 23.75
CA VAL A 495 14.84 30.75 22.36
C VAL A 495 15.05 32.26 22.27
N HIS A 496 16.10 32.70 21.59
CA HIS A 496 16.32 34.09 21.22
C HIS A 496 17.09 34.23 19.90
N LYS A 497 17.02 35.44 19.33
CA LYS A 497 17.80 35.81 18.15
C LYS A 497 19.27 36.00 18.51
N ASP A 498 20.17 35.36 17.77
CA ASP A 498 21.61 35.50 17.90
C ASP A 498 22.22 36.13 16.64
N LYS A 499 23.46 36.63 16.75
CA LYS A 499 24.25 37.13 15.61
C LYS A 499 25.12 36.05 14.97
N GLY A 500 25.09 34.82 15.49
CA GLY A 500 25.81 33.67 14.94
C GLY A 500 25.28 33.19 13.58
N PRO A 501 25.94 32.19 12.97
CA PRO A 501 25.60 31.69 11.63
C PRO A 501 24.19 31.10 11.52
N SER A 502 23.67 30.51 12.60
CA SER A 502 22.29 29.98 12.68
C SER A 502 21.23 31.07 12.89
N GLY A 503 21.62 32.30 13.26
CA GLY A 503 20.70 33.41 13.56
C GLY A 503 19.83 33.25 14.81
N VAL A 504 19.85 32.09 15.46
CA VAL A 504 19.05 31.73 16.65
C VAL A 504 19.87 30.88 17.64
N LYS A 505 19.56 31.02 18.93
CA LYS A 505 20.10 30.21 20.04
C LYS A 505 19.08 30.01 21.14
N GLY A 506 19.31 29.03 21.99
CA GLY A 506 18.53 28.78 23.21
C GLY A 506 18.32 27.28 23.43
N TYR A 507 17.85 26.93 24.63
CA TYR A 507 17.69 25.54 25.04
C TYR A 507 16.88 24.68 24.05
N CYS A 508 15.79 25.22 23.47
CA CYS A 508 14.98 24.46 22.51
C CYS A 508 15.73 24.18 21.20
N ILE A 509 16.61 25.09 20.78
CA ILE A 509 17.44 24.91 19.58
C ILE A 509 18.50 23.86 19.83
N ASP A 510 19.16 23.91 20.99
CA ASP A 510 20.20 22.94 21.35
C ASP A 510 19.65 21.51 21.42
N VAL A 511 18.44 21.34 22.00
CA VAL A 511 17.74 20.04 22.01
C VAL A 511 17.38 19.56 20.60
N PHE A 512 16.95 20.47 19.74
CA PHE A 512 16.58 20.15 18.36
C PHE A 512 17.79 19.74 17.51
N GLU A 513 18.89 20.48 17.60
CA GLU A 513 20.15 20.14 16.91
C GLU A 513 20.70 18.81 17.42
N ALA A 514 20.70 18.59 18.74
CA ALA A 514 21.10 17.31 19.31
C ALA A 514 20.23 16.14 18.80
N ALA A 515 18.94 16.37 18.56
CA ALA A 515 18.05 15.36 17.97
C ALA A 515 18.35 15.13 16.49
N ILE A 516 18.70 16.17 15.73
CA ILE A 516 19.13 16.05 14.33
C ILE A 516 20.46 15.31 14.21
N ASP A 517 21.43 15.60 15.08
CA ASP A 517 22.75 14.98 15.06
C ASP A 517 22.71 13.46 15.33
N LEU A 518 21.66 12.98 15.99
CA LEU A 518 21.42 11.55 16.20
C LEU A 518 20.79 10.86 14.97
N LEU A 519 20.33 11.61 13.98
CA LEU A 519 19.79 11.03 12.76
C LEU A 519 20.95 10.51 11.90
N PRO A 520 20.82 9.32 11.28
CA PRO A 520 21.87 8.75 10.44
C PRO A 520 22.02 9.47 9.08
N TYR A 521 21.44 10.66 8.93
CA TYR A 521 21.41 11.44 7.70
C TYR A 521 21.37 12.93 8.01
N ALA A 522 21.98 13.73 7.14
CA ALA A 522 21.90 15.19 7.22
C ALA A 522 20.47 15.65 6.94
N VAL A 523 19.98 16.60 7.74
CA VAL A 523 18.69 17.28 7.54
C VAL A 523 18.96 18.76 7.29
N PRO A 524 19.04 19.20 6.02
CA PRO A 524 19.24 20.60 5.71
C PRO A 524 18.03 21.42 6.19
N HIS A 525 18.27 22.38 7.06
CA HIS A 525 17.21 23.21 7.62
C HIS A 525 17.70 24.65 7.85
N VAL A 526 16.75 25.58 7.85
CA VAL A 526 16.98 27.00 8.10
C VAL A 526 15.98 27.52 9.12
N TYR A 527 16.46 28.35 10.03
CA TYR A 527 15.62 28.95 11.06
C TYR A 527 15.00 30.26 10.57
N ILE A 528 13.67 30.36 10.71
CA ILE A 528 12.90 31.56 10.39
C ILE A 528 12.28 32.11 11.66
N LEU A 529 12.67 33.33 12.03
CA LEU A 529 12.13 34.03 13.19
C LEU A 529 10.65 34.37 12.99
N TYR A 530 9.82 33.94 13.94
CA TYR A 530 8.38 34.13 13.93
C TYR A 530 7.95 35.15 15.00
N GLY A 531 7.57 36.36 14.57
CA GLY A 531 7.16 37.46 15.43
C GLY A 531 7.94 38.75 15.17
N ASP A 532 7.59 39.82 15.91
CA ASP A 532 8.20 41.15 15.76
C ASP A 532 9.34 41.41 16.76
N GLY A 533 9.58 40.51 17.72
CA GLY A 533 10.56 40.69 18.80
C GLY A 533 10.22 41.83 19.76
N LYS A 534 9.02 42.41 19.66
CA LYS A 534 8.50 43.45 20.56
C LYS A 534 7.45 42.89 21.51
N ARG A 535 6.71 41.87 21.08
CA ARG A 535 5.75 41.12 21.89
C ARG A 535 5.96 39.62 21.73
N ASN A 536 5.45 38.83 22.66
CA ASN A 536 5.46 37.38 22.51
C ASN A 536 4.55 36.96 21.34
N PRO A 537 5.02 36.09 20.43
CA PRO A 537 4.22 35.65 19.29
C PRO A 537 3.07 34.72 19.73
N SER A 538 2.00 34.68 18.91
CA SER A 538 0.89 33.76 19.14
C SER A 538 1.27 32.34 18.71
N PHE A 539 1.44 31.44 19.67
CA PHE A 539 1.66 30.02 19.40
C PHE A 539 0.49 29.35 18.66
N LYS A 540 -0.73 29.87 18.81
CA LYS A 540 -1.87 29.37 18.02
C LYS A 540 -1.67 29.65 16.53
N ASN A 541 -1.20 30.86 16.19
CA ASN A 541 -0.95 31.25 14.81
C ASN A 541 0.27 30.54 14.25
N LEU A 542 1.33 30.38 15.05
CA LEU A 542 2.51 29.60 14.67
C LEU A 542 2.13 28.17 14.28
N VAL A 543 1.35 27.48 15.13
CA VAL A 543 0.86 26.13 14.83
C VAL A 543 0.00 26.13 13.56
N ASN A 544 -0.89 27.11 13.40
CA ASN A 544 -1.72 27.20 12.20
C ASN A 544 -0.90 27.45 10.92
N ASP A 545 0.19 28.22 11.00
CA ASP A 545 1.10 28.48 9.88
C ASP A 545 1.90 27.21 9.49
N VAL A 546 2.17 26.31 10.44
CA VAL A 546 2.71 24.97 10.13
C VAL A 546 1.64 24.12 9.42
N VAL A 547 0.40 24.14 9.92
CA VAL A 547 -0.73 23.41 9.30
C VAL A 547 -1.02 23.86 7.87
N THR A 548 -0.84 25.14 7.55
CA THR A 548 -1.04 25.68 6.20
C THR A 548 0.19 25.52 5.30
N ASN A 549 1.20 24.72 5.70
CA ASN A 549 2.46 24.49 4.98
C ASN A 549 3.21 25.80 4.64
N LYS A 550 3.07 26.84 5.48
CA LYS A 550 3.88 28.05 5.35
C LYS A 550 5.29 27.85 5.92
N TYR A 551 5.40 26.99 6.93
CA TYR A 551 6.64 26.51 7.52
C TYR A 551 6.56 24.99 7.67
N ASP A 552 7.67 24.29 7.48
CA ASP A 552 7.69 22.82 7.52
C ASP A 552 7.64 22.28 8.95
N ALA A 553 8.20 23.03 9.91
CA ALA A 553 8.18 22.69 11.32
C ALA A 553 8.28 23.95 12.20
N ALA A 554 8.05 23.79 13.51
CA ALA A 554 8.30 24.84 14.50
C ALA A 554 9.06 24.28 15.70
N VAL A 555 10.07 25.04 16.17
CA VAL A 555 10.90 24.68 17.32
C VAL A 555 10.80 25.77 18.39
N GLY A 556 10.47 25.37 19.61
CA GLY A 556 10.35 26.26 20.77
C GLY A 556 9.64 25.60 21.94
N ASP A 557 9.27 26.40 22.93
CA ASP A 557 8.50 26.00 24.12
C ASP A 557 6.98 25.90 23.82
N VAL A 558 6.63 25.21 22.73
CA VAL A 558 5.25 25.08 22.27
C VAL A 558 4.50 24.08 23.15
N THR A 559 3.57 24.58 23.97
CA THR A 559 2.74 23.71 24.82
C THR A 559 1.85 22.78 23.98
N ILE A 560 1.95 21.48 24.23
CA ILE A 560 1.10 20.46 23.62
C ILE A 560 -0.27 20.49 24.30
N THR A 561 -1.33 20.74 23.53
CA THR A 561 -2.71 20.76 24.03
C THR A 561 -3.62 19.92 23.13
N THR A 562 -4.70 19.35 23.67
CA THR A 562 -5.61 18.46 22.93
C THR A 562 -6.18 19.07 21.65
N ASN A 563 -6.35 20.39 21.61
CA ASN A 563 -6.85 21.06 20.41
C ASN A 563 -5.78 21.15 19.31
N ARG A 564 -4.50 21.31 19.69
CA ARG A 564 -3.39 21.37 18.74
C ARG A 564 -3.04 20.01 18.17
N THR A 565 -3.09 18.95 18.98
CA THR A 565 -2.80 17.56 18.53
C THR A 565 -3.80 17.02 17.52
N ARG A 566 -4.95 17.68 17.33
CA ARG A 566 -5.93 17.31 16.30
C ARG A 566 -5.60 17.85 14.91
N ILE A 567 -4.73 18.85 14.83
CA ILE A 567 -4.43 19.59 13.58
C ILE A 567 -2.97 19.49 13.17
N VAL A 568 -2.05 19.21 14.11
CA VAL A 568 -0.64 19.02 13.83
C VAL A 568 -0.07 17.91 14.72
N ASP A 569 0.92 17.20 14.19
CA ASP A 569 1.68 16.21 14.94
C ASP A 569 2.73 16.88 15.83
N PHE A 570 3.00 16.29 17.00
CA PHE A 570 4.00 16.74 17.95
C PHE A 570 5.01 15.63 18.23
N THR A 571 6.24 16.03 18.52
CA THR A 571 7.25 15.13 19.11
C THR A 571 6.84 14.73 20.53
N GLN A 572 7.53 13.76 21.11
CA GLN A 572 7.44 13.54 22.55
C GLN A 572 7.90 14.80 23.29
N PRO A 573 7.23 15.18 24.39
CA PRO A 573 7.63 16.36 25.16
C PRO A 573 9.03 16.14 25.75
N TYR A 574 9.95 17.05 25.43
CA TYR A 574 11.32 17.01 25.97
C TYR A 574 11.43 17.67 27.36
N MET A 575 10.37 18.34 27.82
CA MET A 575 10.29 19.00 29.13
C MET A 575 8.87 18.90 29.67
N GLU A 576 8.73 18.50 30.93
CA GLU A 576 7.43 18.48 31.61
C GLU A 576 6.97 19.91 31.96
N SER A 577 5.70 20.21 31.68
CA SER A 577 5.08 21.49 32.07
C SER A 577 4.30 21.32 33.38
N GLY A 578 4.68 22.05 34.44
CA GLY A 578 3.95 22.10 35.70
C GLY A 578 3.50 23.52 36.05
N LEU A 579 2.31 23.64 36.66
CA LEU A 579 1.84 24.92 37.20
C LEU A 579 2.37 25.11 38.62
N VAL A 580 3.16 26.16 38.83
CA VAL A 580 3.69 26.54 40.15
C VAL A 580 3.26 27.96 40.48
N VAL A 581 2.87 28.20 41.73
CA VAL A 581 2.54 29.53 42.23
C VAL A 581 3.78 30.14 42.85
N VAL A 582 4.19 31.31 42.36
CA VAL A 582 5.29 32.09 42.92
C VAL A 582 4.70 33.26 43.71
N ALA A 583 5.00 33.33 45.00
CA ALA A 583 4.54 34.41 45.88
C ALA A 583 5.75 35.07 46.59
N PRO A 584 5.80 36.41 46.65
CA PRO A 584 6.87 37.10 47.36
C PRO A 584 6.70 36.91 48.88
N ILE A 585 7.73 36.39 49.54
CA ILE A 585 7.76 36.29 50.99
C ILE A 585 8.43 37.56 51.53
N LYS A 586 7.72 38.32 52.37
CA LYS A 586 8.31 39.41 53.15
C LYS A 586 8.71 38.85 54.52
N GLU A 587 9.99 38.91 54.87
CA GLU A 587 10.43 38.50 56.20
C GLU A 587 9.95 39.50 57.27
N LEU A 588 9.25 38.99 58.29
CA LEU A 588 8.85 39.75 59.47
C LEU A 588 10.06 39.88 60.40
N LYS A 589 10.68 41.07 60.46
CA LYS A 589 11.78 41.32 61.42
C LYS A 589 11.22 41.39 62.84
N SER A 590 11.56 40.42 63.67
CA SER A 590 11.30 40.46 65.12
C SER A 590 12.17 41.52 65.79
N SER A 591 11.56 42.45 66.54
CA SER A 591 12.29 43.51 67.26
C SER A 591 12.75 43.01 68.64
N PRO A 592 14.02 43.24 69.05
CA PRO A 592 14.51 42.90 70.40
C PRO A 592 13.73 43.60 71.53
N TRP A 593 13.02 44.69 71.24
CA TRP A 593 12.21 45.44 72.20
C TRP A 593 10.76 44.95 72.31
N ALA A 594 10.43 43.84 71.64
CA ALA A 594 9.09 43.24 71.70
C ALA A 594 8.66 42.87 73.14
N PHE A 595 9.60 42.63 74.05
CA PHE A 595 9.29 42.31 75.46
C PHE A 595 8.74 43.51 76.26
N LEU A 596 8.93 44.76 75.80
CA LEU A 596 8.34 45.96 76.42
C LEU A 596 6.94 46.25 75.89
N GLN A 597 6.55 45.64 74.77
CA GLN A 597 5.25 45.79 74.14
C GLN A 597 4.03 45.37 75.00
N PRO A 598 4.13 44.41 75.95
CA PRO A 598 2.99 44.00 76.76
C PRO A 598 2.44 45.08 77.71
N PHE A 599 3.26 46.05 78.13
CA PHE A 599 2.85 47.10 79.06
C PHE A 599 3.03 48.50 78.45
N THR A 600 2.08 49.39 78.73
CA THR A 600 2.23 50.80 78.33
C THR A 600 3.34 51.46 79.14
N LEU A 601 3.95 52.51 78.57
CA LEU A 601 4.95 53.32 79.30
C LEU A 601 4.41 53.83 80.64
N GLN A 602 3.11 54.14 80.70
CA GLN A 602 2.42 54.53 81.93
C GLN A 602 2.46 53.44 82.99
N MET A 603 2.20 52.17 82.62
CA MET A 603 2.28 51.04 83.56
C MET A 603 3.72 50.85 84.09
N TRP A 604 4.73 50.98 83.23
CA TRP A 604 6.13 50.93 83.68
C TRP A 604 6.47 52.06 84.65
N CYS A 605 6.01 53.28 84.39
CA CYS A 605 6.17 54.41 85.31
C CYS A 605 5.44 54.18 86.63
N VAL A 606 4.21 53.67 86.61
CA VAL A 606 3.44 53.36 87.82
C VAL A 606 4.14 52.29 88.66
N THR A 607 4.64 51.22 88.04
CA THR A 607 5.42 50.18 88.73
C THR A 607 6.69 50.76 89.36
N GLY A 608 7.39 51.66 88.66
CA GLY A 608 8.55 52.37 89.20
C GLY A 608 8.21 53.27 90.41
N VAL A 609 7.09 54.00 90.35
CA VAL A 609 6.61 54.85 91.47
C VAL A 609 6.20 53.99 92.66
N PHE A 610 5.50 52.88 92.43
CA PHE A 610 5.07 51.96 93.48
C PHE A 610 6.28 51.33 94.18
N PHE A 611 7.31 50.97 93.42
CA PHE A 611 8.57 50.46 93.96
C PHE A 611 9.24 51.45 94.92
N LEU A 612 9.29 52.74 94.56
CA LEU A 612 9.84 53.80 95.42
C LEU A 612 8.98 54.05 96.67
N PHE A 613 7.65 53.98 96.53
CA PHE A 613 6.72 54.14 97.65
C PHE A 613 6.90 53.02 98.69
N VAL A 614 6.90 51.76 98.25
CA VAL A 614 7.15 50.60 99.12
C VAL A 614 8.50 50.72 99.82
N GLY A 615 9.55 51.12 99.09
CA GLY A 615 10.87 51.35 99.68
C GLY A 615 10.87 52.42 100.78
N THR A 616 10.09 53.49 100.59
CA THR A 616 9.96 54.55 101.60
C THR A 616 9.21 54.06 102.84
N VAL A 617 8.15 53.27 102.68
CA VAL A 617 7.39 52.69 103.81
C VAL A 617 8.27 51.73 104.63
N VAL A 618 9.01 50.84 103.95
CA VAL A 618 9.97 49.93 104.60
C VAL A 618 11.03 50.72 105.35
N TRP A 619 11.58 51.79 104.74
CA TRP A 619 12.53 52.67 105.41
C TRP A 619 11.96 53.28 106.70
N ILE A 620 10.73 53.81 106.69
CA ILE A 620 10.11 54.41 107.89
C ILE A 620 9.94 53.38 109.02
N LEU A 621 9.47 52.18 108.70
CA LEU A 621 9.20 51.13 109.69
C LEU A 621 10.49 50.58 110.32
N GLU A 622 11.49 50.26 109.50
CA GLU A 622 12.76 49.67 109.93
C GLU A 622 13.70 50.69 110.60
N HIS A 623 13.66 51.96 110.19
CA HIS A 623 14.57 53.00 110.71
C HIS A 623 14.47 53.19 112.24
N ARG A 624 13.31 52.90 112.85
CA ARG A 624 13.11 53.08 114.28
C ARG A 624 13.81 52.01 115.13
N HIS A 625 13.85 50.75 114.69
CA HIS A 625 14.35 49.63 115.50
C HIS A 625 15.63 48.98 114.97
N ASN A 626 15.94 49.10 113.68
CA ASN A 626 17.05 48.40 113.08
C ASN A 626 18.29 49.31 112.95
N PRO A 627 19.43 49.00 113.61
CA PRO A 627 20.62 49.84 113.58
C PRO A 627 21.23 49.99 112.17
N GLU A 628 20.96 49.06 111.25
CA GLU A 628 21.46 49.14 109.87
C GLU A 628 20.85 50.29 109.04
N PHE A 629 19.68 50.80 109.44
CA PHE A 629 19.02 51.93 108.76
C PHE A 629 19.43 53.31 109.29
N ARG A 630 20.40 53.40 110.22
CA ARG A 630 20.90 54.66 110.82
C ARG A 630 22.22 55.18 110.22
N GLY A 631 22.69 54.59 109.11
CA GLY A 631 23.90 54.98 108.40
C GLY A 631 23.77 56.27 107.57
N SER A 632 24.79 56.59 106.74
CA SER A 632 24.76 57.76 105.85
C SER A 632 23.64 57.68 104.80
N PRO A 633 23.15 58.80 104.23
CA PRO A 633 21.99 58.80 103.32
C PRO A 633 22.13 57.86 102.10
N ARG A 634 23.35 57.74 101.56
CA ARG A 634 23.63 56.80 100.45
C ARG A 634 23.52 55.34 100.89
N HIS A 635 23.95 55.02 102.10
CA HIS A 635 23.87 53.66 102.63
C HIS A 635 22.41 53.26 102.86
N GLN A 636 21.61 54.19 103.41
CA GLN A 636 20.17 53.98 103.59
C GLN A 636 19.45 53.72 102.25
N LEU A 637 19.76 54.46 101.19
CA LEU A 637 19.17 54.24 99.87
C LEU A 637 19.52 52.88 99.28
N VAL A 638 20.78 52.44 99.38
CA VAL A 638 21.20 51.12 98.87
C VAL A 638 20.51 50.00 99.66
N THR A 639 20.44 50.11 100.98
CA THR A 639 19.73 49.12 101.82
C THR A 639 18.25 49.06 101.47
N VAL A 640 17.58 50.20 101.22
CA VAL A 640 16.19 50.23 100.75
C VAL A 640 16.02 49.53 99.40
N PHE A 641 16.83 49.88 98.39
CA PHE A 641 16.75 49.24 97.08
C PHE A 641 17.05 47.74 97.13
N TRP A 642 17.99 47.32 97.98
CA TRP A 642 18.30 45.91 98.19
C TRP A 642 17.16 45.16 98.87
N LEU A 643 16.53 45.74 99.91
CA LEU A 643 15.42 45.10 100.62
C LEU A 643 14.14 45.04 99.76
N VAL A 644 13.85 46.04 98.93
CA VAL A 644 12.70 46.01 98.02
C VAL A 644 12.91 45.03 96.87
N THR A 645 14.13 44.92 96.34
CA THR A 645 14.42 43.89 95.33
C THR A 645 14.43 42.47 95.92
N GLN A 646 14.85 42.29 97.18
CA GLN A 646 14.82 40.99 97.85
C GLN A 646 13.42 40.58 98.33
N SER A 647 12.59 41.50 98.82
CA SER A 647 11.20 41.22 99.20
C SER A 647 10.31 40.91 97.98
N ASN A 648 10.59 41.51 96.81
CA ASN A 648 9.96 41.11 95.55
C ASN A 648 10.39 39.72 95.05
N ASN A 649 11.51 39.16 95.57
CA ASN A 649 11.90 37.76 95.35
C ASN A 649 11.28 36.77 96.36
N LEU A 650 10.55 37.26 97.37
CA LEU A 650 9.84 36.44 98.37
C LEU A 650 8.31 36.42 98.17
N LEU A 651 7.80 37.14 97.15
CA LEU A 651 6.38 37.19 96.75
C LEU A 651 6.15 36.73 95.30
N LEU A 652 7.07 35.92 94.76
CA LEU A 652 6.92 35.16 93.51
C LEU A 652 7.18 33.67 93.75
#